data_AF-A0A1H7KEY6-F1
#
_entry.id   AF-A0A1H7KEY6-F1
#
_cell.length_a   1.000
_cell.length_b   1.000
_cell.length_c   1.000
_cell.angle_alpha   90.00
_cell.angle_beta   90.00
_cell.angle_gamma   90.00
#
_symmetry.space_group_name_H-M   'P 1'
#
loop_
_entity.id
_entity.type
_entity.pdbx_description
1 polymer ?
#
loop_
_entity_poly.entity_id
_entity_poly.type
_entity_poly.pdbx_seq_one_letter_code
_entity_poly.pdbx_strand_id
1 'polypeptide(L)'
;MKKFYKAVLLLTFCFFICLDCVCAVSDNVVENDTLSVDCQVGELCSDTIEVSSDNYYIDNNVVNSSDINFTDDYSSNVVKKSKSTVKTSITAKDITKYFQDGTSVKAYLKNSNGKVLSGKKITVTYSGKTYSRTTDSKGCVSWDVKKGPGTYSVKFSFKASGYKSSSKTAKVTVKAMPTTLTANNLAFTYGDTNNKLKATLKDKKGKVLVNKTIVFNFSGKKYNKKTDSKGVAILTITAKPKTYPTTISFTNANYVTSKKTITVTVKSIPTSLTVNDLTCNYGEDNSYLYATLKDTKNNKFLNGQTITFKINDKSINVVSDNNGRAKIKIDEKPGIYNVIVSFAKSPYASISKKINVNVISFHPTVNYDGGFYNKSYLNLSLNVNNAKLIKYSLNNDSWSQSNKSVSFILTNGIYDLYYSNGNGSIYHEHYLIDNKCPVVWSNFGSDLYDSSIIVNLSSWDNLDGNPKIYYSLDESNFKLYEHLLNISRTTSLKFYSIDFNGHKSETKTCNYIFEKIGNLNSGKGFTTIQSAIDDSNTHNGDIIKISEGLYNEPLTVNKFVTLMGINATLTSMNPSRPVIGITGGGSNSVIYGFKIKDSEHGVVIYHADNVSVINNQFINVVKSIEMDDDKNTLVAYNSIDSDKFLNFMSGVAIRKSDNLMIFNNNISLNSDTGAGGIVVSNSTSNNISIVNNRITNKNNLNGIGLYVICSNLNIDSNNVSNFNTGLYVVSSNSNVTHNEFKNNGHGVFLRVSVNNTYAFNNIHDYIMWFCFRYISFIL
;
A
#
# COMPACT_ATOMS: atom_id res chain seq x y z
N MET A 1 30.88 -24.23 -58.02
CA MET A 1 30.65 -24.19 -59.50
C MET A 1 30.00 -22.85 -59.83
N LYS A 2 30.33 -22.18 -60.95
CA LYS A 2 30.07 -20.74 -61.23
C LYS A 2 30.76 -19.81 -60.20
N LYS A 3 31.98 -19.34 -60.43
CA LYS A 3 32.43 -18.25 -61.36
C LYS A 3 32.42 -16.86 -60.70
N PHE A 4 33.48 -16.55 -59.95
CA PHE A 4 34.00 -15.18 -59.77
C PHE A 4 35.54 -15.25 -59.72
N TYR A 5 36.19 -14.82 -60.80
CA TYR A 5 37.64 -14.66 -60.98
C TYR A 5 37.83 -13.82 -62.25
N LYS A 6 38.92 -13.03 -62.31
CA LYS A 6 39.10 -11.78 -63.09
C LYS A 6 38.53 -10.55 -62.34
N ALA A 7 39.31 -9.48 -62.12
CA ALA A 7 40.75 -9.35 -62.32
C ALA A 7 41.37 -8.39 -61.27
N VAL A 8 42.47 -8.83 -60.65
CA VAL A 8 43.32 -8.02 -59.76
C VAL A 8 44.71 -7.95 -60.39
N LEU A 9 44.85 -7.15 -61.45
CA LEU A 9 46.14 -6.91 -62.11
C LEU A 9 46.11 -5.66 -63.01
N LEU A 10 45.97 -4.46 -62.44
CA LEU A 10 46.31 -3.20 -63.11
C LEU A 10 46.55 -2.07 -62.09
N LEU A 11 47.73 -2.04 -61.48
CA LEU A 11 48.07 -1.01 -60.48
C LEU A 11 49.57 -0.66 -60.46
N THR A 12 50.11 -0.37 -61.65
CA THR A 12 51.42 0.28 -61.85
C THR A 12 51.37 1.12 -63.12
N PHE A 13 52.13 2.24 -63.14
CA PHE A 13 52.32 3.15 -64.27
C PHE A 13 51.09 3.87 -64.86
N CYS A 14 50.77 5.03 -64.26
CA CYS A 14 50.66 6.28 -64.99
C CYS A 14 50.96 7.45 -64.03
N PHE A 15 52.16 8.02 -64.13
CA PHE A 15 52.62 9.16 -63.32
C PHE A 15 53.17 10.22 -64.29
N PHE A 16 52.89 11.50 -64.02
CA PHE A 16 53.20 12.69 -64.84
C PHE A 16 52.52 12.84 -66.22
N ILE A 17 51.53 13.74 -66.28
CA ILE A 17 51.51 15.05 -66.99
C ILE A 17 50.09 15.62 -66.69
N CYS A 18 49.87 16.62 -65.84
CA CYS A 18 50.33 18.03 -65.81
C CYS A 18 49.42 18.96 -66.65
N LEU A 19 48.82 19.96 -65.97
CA LEU A 19 47.73 20.87 -66.43
C LEU A 19 46.39 20.14 -66.73
N ASP A 20 45.21 20.76 -66.59
CA ASP A 20 44.89 22.18 -66.35
C ASP A 20 44.28 22.48 -64.97
N CYS A 21 44.79 23.54 -64.33
CA CYS A 21 43.98 24.49 -63.54
C CYS A 21 44.47 25.88 -63.93
N VAL A 22 43.58 26.71 -64.48
CA VAL A 22 43.93 28.02 -65.05
C VAL A 22 44.39 28.97 -63.95
N CYS A 23 45.36 29.84 -64.28
CA CYS A 23 46.00 30.74 -63.33
C CYS A 23 45.01 31.59 -62.53
N ALA A 24 45.00 31.39 -61.22
CA ALA A 24 45.35 32.49 -60.33
C ALA A 24 46.85 32.37 -60.02
N VAL A 25 47.60 33.48 -60.10
CA VAL A 25 48.91 33.54 -59.45
C VAL A 25 48.63 33.67 -57.95
N SER A 26 48.66 32.54 -57.23
CA SER A 26 48.88 32.63 -55.79
C SER A 26 50.33 33.04 -55.59
N ASP A 27 50.55 34.34 -55.45
CA ASP A 27 51.62 34.87 -54.59
C ASP A 27 51.59 34.13 -53.24
N ASN A 28 52.64 34.21 -52.42
CA ASN A 28 52.52 33.77 -51.03
C ASN A 28 51.49 34.68 -50.34
N VAL A 29 50.26 34.19 -50.17
CA VAL A 29 49.15 34.93 -49.55
C VAL A 29 49.38 34.90 -48.05
N VAL A 30 49.65 36.07 -47.47
CA VAL A 30 49.89 36.27 -46.04
C VAL A 30 49.08 37.48 -45.59
N GLU A 31 47.85 37.24 -45.11
CA GLU A 31 46.81 38.26 -44.90
C GLU A 31 46.28 38.21 -43.45
N ASN A 32 46.27 39.35 -42.75
CA ASN A 32 45.78 39.50 -41.36
C ASN A 32 46.52 38.65 -40.30
N ASP A 33 47.77 38.27 -40.55
CA ASP A 33 48.55 37.37 -39.69
C ASP A 33 49.18 38.08 -38.46
N THR A 34 49.04 37.46 -37.28
CA THR A 34 49.48 37.96 -35.97
C THR A 34 50.93 37.58 -35.61
N LEU A 35 51.91 38.19 -36.26
CA LEU A 35 53.35 37.93 -36.01
C LEU A 35 53.91 38.61 -34.73
N SER A 36 53.51 38.28 -33.50
CA SER A 36 54.12 38.93 -32.32
C SER A 36 55.55 38.40 -32.04
N VAL A 37 56.56 38.99 -32.71
CA VAL A 37 57.96 38.57 -32.58
C VAL A 37 58.43 38.78 -31.13
N ASP A 38 58.55 37.67 -30.37
CA ASP A 38 59.21 37.54 -29.06
C ASP A 38 60.70 37.88 -29.14
N CYS A 39 60.98 39.16 -29.36
CA CYS A 39 62.16 39.55 -30.08
C CYS A 39 63.36 39.81 -29.15
N GLN A 40 64.14 38.75 -28.97
CA GLN A 40 65.59 38.85 -28.78
C GLN A 40 66.26 38.79 -30.18
N VAL A 41 66.10 39.75 -31.12
CA VAL A 41 65.86 41.22 -31.00
C VAL A 41 65.10 41.78 -32.26
N GLY A 42 63.97 42.51 -32.10
CA GLY A 42 63.12 43.21 -33.13
C GLY A 42 61.83 42.55 -33.79
N GLU A 43 60.61 43.18 -33.68
CA GLU A 43 59.55 43.50 -34.74
C GLU A 43 58.24 42.65 -35.22
N LEU A 44 57.08 42.44 -34.45
CA LEU A 44 55.52 42.58 -34.62
C LEU A 44 54.53 42.04 -35.82
N CYS A 45 53.11 41.95 -35.91
CA CYS A 45 51.84 41.42 -35.15
C CYS A 45 50.34 41.49 -35.87
N SER A 46 49.14 41.09 -35.26
CA SER A 46 47.55 41.06 -35.45
C SER A 46 46.60 40.53 -36.69
N ASP A 47 45.27 39.99 -36.76
CA ASP A 47 44.16 39.11 -36.05
C ASP A 47 42.62 38.93 -36.71
N THR A 48 41.68 37.90 -36.41
CA THR A 48 40.08 37.83 -36.16
C THR A 48 38.73 37.03 -36.87
N ILE A 49 37.49 36.52 -36.20
CA ILE A 49 36.07 35.63 -36.53
C ILE A 49 34.55 35.40 -35.65
N GLU A 50 33.34 34.53 -35.88
CA GLU A 50 31.74 34.40 -35.30
C GLU A 50 30.56 33.08 -35.15
N VAL A 51 29.10 33.02 -34.80
CA VAL A 51 27.95 31.82 -34.41
C VAL A 51 26.16 31.74 -34.39
N SER A 52 25.17 30.74 -33.86
CA SER A 52 23.50 30.44 -34.01
C SER A 52 22.28 29.60 -33.01
N SER A 53 20.88 29.14 -33.29
CA SER A 53 19.48 28.65 -32.44
C SER A 53 18.23 27.44 -32.80
N ASP A 54 16.86 26.94 -32.43
CA ASP A 54 15.34 26.94 -31.68
C ASP A 54 14.23 25.56 -31.55
N ASN A 55 12.84 25.07 -31.21
CA ASN A 55 11.22 25.20 -30.78
C ASN A 55 10.18 23.90 -30.14
N TYR A 56 8.78 23.42 -29.86
CA TYR A 56 7.08 23.44 -29.90
C TYR A 56 5.88 22.52 -28.94
N TYR A 57 4.46 22.10 -29.15
CA TYR A 57 3.14 21.58 -28.19
C TYR A 57 1.73 20.51 -28.41
N ILE A 58 0.58 20.15 -27.51
CA ILE A 58 -0.79 19.11 -27.47
C ILE A 58 -2.23 19.14 -26.44
N ASP A 59 -3.50 18.42 -26.04
CA ASP A 59 -4.77 17.30 -26.15
C ASP A 59 -6.22 17.26 -25.10
N ASN A 60 -7.48 16.53 -24.71
CA ASN A 60 -8.66 15.31 -24.77
C ASN A 60 -10.27 15.20 -23.98
N ASN A 61 -11.32 14.14 -23.85
CA ASN A 61 -12.87 14.02 -23.14
C ASN A 61 -14.05 12.72 -22.76
N VAL A 62 -15.43 12.70 -22.16
CA VAL A 62 -16.54 11.52 -21.58
C VAL A 62 -18.30 11.43 -21.32
N VAL A 63 -19.21 10.45 -20.61
CA VAL A 63 -20.87 9.99 -20.56
C VAL A 63 -21.83 9.25 -19.24
N ASN A 64 -23.17 8.66 -18.81
CA ASN A 64 -24.79 8.11 -18.96
C ASN A 64 -26.02 7.62 -17.73
N SER A 65 -27.43 7.10 -17.77
CA SER A 65 -28.61 6.54 -16.64
C SER A 65 -30.29 5.89 -16.74
N SER A 66 -31.26 5.30 -15.74
CA SER A 66 -32.84 4.64 -15.74
C SER A 66 -34.06 4.17 -14.49
N ASP A 67 -35.44 3.61 -14.62
CA ASP A 67 -36.66 2.65 -13.85
C ASP A 67 -38.14 2.89 -12.87
N ILE A 68 -39.38 2.21 -12.33
CA ILE A 68 -40.58 1.00 -12.20
C ILE A 68 -42.07 0.92 -11.16
N ASN A 69 -43.30 0.05 -11.08
CA ASN A 69 -44.68 -0.11 -10.06
C ASN A 69 -46.10 -1.21 -9.96
N PHE A 70 -47.22 -1.43 -8.95
CA PHE A 70 -48.67 -2.35 -8.77
C PHE A 70 -49.86 -2.44 -7.43
N THR A 71 -51.15 -3.08 -6.91
CA THR A 71 -52.64 -3.93 -6.99
C THR A 71 -53.83 -4.36 -5.70
N ASP A 72 -55.25 -4.87 -5.66
CA ASP A 72 -56.42 -5.33 -4.47
C ASP A 72 -58.06 -6.11 -4.51
N ASP A 73 -59.05 -6.56 -3.47
CA ASP A 73 -60.60 -7.33 -3.39
C ASP A 73 -61.79 -7.69 -2.07
N TYR A 74 -63.20 -8.24 -2.09
CA TYR A 74 -64.34 -9.07 -1.10
C TYR A 74 -66.05 -8.82 -0.70
N SER A 75 -67.27 -9.43 -0.05
CA SER A 75 -68.29 -10.65 0.56
C SER A 75 -69.94 -10.44 1.21
N SER A 76 -71.16 -11.08 1.83
CA SER A 76 -72.22 -12.31 2.33
C SER A 76 -73.89 -12.11 2.92
N ASN A 77 -75.10 -12.73 3.57
CA ASN A 77 -76.02 -13.93 4.34
C ASN A 77 -77.76 -13.97 4.80
N VAL A 78 -78.68 -14.99 5.41
CA VAL A 78 -80.35 -15.11 5.80
C VAL A 78 -81.34 -16.19 6.83
N VAL A 79 -82.80 -16.20 7.23
CA VAL A 79 -83.84 -17.14 8.24
C VAL A 79 -85.61 -17.33 8.36
N LYS A 80 -86.51 -18.14 9.27
CA LYS A 80 -88.20 -18.35 9.54
C LYS A 80 -89.19 -19.27 10.71
N LYS A 81 -90.67 -19.46 10.93
CA LYS A 81 -91.72 -20.08 12.15
C LYS A 81 -93.44 -20.59 12.22
N SER A 82 -94.30 -21.22 13.29
CA SER A 82 -95.89 -21.87 13.46
C SER A 82 -97.12 -21.96 14.76
N LYS A 83 -98.34 -22.81 15.00
CA LYS A 83 -99.72 -22.85 16.04
C LYS A 83 -100.92 -24.10 16.56
N SER A 84 -102.10 -24.08 17.49
CA SER A 84 -103.26 -25.21 18.07
C SER A 84 -104.80 -25.10 18.98
N THR A 85 -105.75 -26.12 19.58
CA THR A 85 -107.36 -26.19 20.18
C THR A 85 -108.24 -27.17 21.39
N VAL A 86 -109.73 -27.40 21.63
CA VAL A 86 -110.90 -28.41 22.43
C VAL A 86 -112.30 -28.18 23.51
N LYS A 87 -113.24 -29.13 24.23
CA LYS A 87 -114.58 -29.01 25.27
C LYS A 87 -115.60 -30.19 26.15
N THR A 88 -116.37 -30.21 27.45
CA THR A 88 -117.35 -31.36 28.31
C THR A 88 -117.68 -31.75 30.03
N SER A 89 -117.54 -32.91 30.99
CA SER A 89 -117.48 -33.14 32.68
C SER A 89 -116.74 -34.18 33.95
N ILE A 90 -115.41 -34.34 34.56
CA ILE A 90 -114.53 -35.17 35.77
C ILE A 90 -112.87 -35.82 35.82
N THR A 91 -111.77 -35.71 36.80
CA THR A 91 -110.28 -36.38 37.17
C THR A 91 -108.84 -35.62 37.55
N ALA A 92 -107.70 -36.20 38.15
CA ALA A 92 -106.26 -35.62 38.34
C ALA A 92 -105.00 -36.55 38.70
N LYS A 93 -103.70 -36.17 38.44
CA LYS A 93 -102.42 -36.92 38.77
C LYS A 93 -101.33 -36.12 39.57
N ASP A 94 -100.50 -36.81 40.36
CA ASP A 94 -99.29 -36.27 41.05
C ASP A 94 -98.17 -35.89 40.06
N ILE A 95 -97.36 -34.87 40.38
CA ILE A 95 -96.23 -34.42 39.53
C ILE A 95 -94.97 -34.05 40.33
N THR A 96 -93.81 -34.15 39.67
CA THR A 96 -92.57 -33.48 40.09
C THR A 96 -92.24 -32.35 39.10
N LYS A 97 -91.82 -31.19 39.61
CA LYS A 97 -91.41 -30.01 38.83
C LYS A 97 -90.15 -29.37 39.42
N TYR A 98 -89.48 -28.49 38.66
CA TYR A 98 -88.45 -27.62 39.22
C TYR A 98 -89.03 -26.25 39.61
N PHE A 99 -88.39 -25.56 40.57
CA PHE A 99 -88.84 -24.24 41.02
C PHE A 99 -88.96 -23.24 39.83
N GLN A 100 -90.15 -22.66 39.66
CA GLN A 100 -90.49 -21.73 38.57
C GLN A 100 -90.25 -22.25 37.13
N ASP A 101 -90.23 -23.56 36.90
CA ASP A 101 -90.05 -24.14 35.56
C ASP A 101 -91.25 -23.97 34.60
N GLY A 102 -92.38 -23.44 35.09
CA GLY A 102 -93.65 -23.31 34.36
C GLY A 102 -94.54 -24.56 34.36
N THR A 103 -94.05 -25.69 34.88
CA THR A 103 -94.83 -26.92 35.02
C THR A 103 -95.93 -26.71 36.07
N SER A 104 -97.17 -26.97 35.69
CA SER A 104 -98.34 -26.84 36.56
C SER A 104 -99.01 -28.20 36.72
N VAL A 105 -99.50 -28.52 37.93
CA VAL A 105 -100.29 -29.73 38.15
C VAL A 105 -101.63 -29.60 37.44
N LYS A 106 -102.11 -30.68 36.83
CA LYS A 106 -103.26 -30.68 35.94
C LYS A 106 -104.35 -31.61 36.46
N ALA A 107 -105.55 -31.06 36.63
CA ALA A 107 -106.76 -31.80 36.90
C ALA A 107 -107.68 -31.70 35.69
N TYR A 108 -108.07 -32.85 35.15
CA TYR A 108 -108.91 -32.99 33.98
C TYR A 108 -110.27 -33.42 34.42
N LEU A 109 -111.20 -32.49 34.46
CA LEU A 109 -112.61 -32.84 34.42
C LEU A 109 -112.78 -33.61 33.02
N LYS A 110 -113.49 -34.78 32.91
CA LYS A 110 -114.16 -35.59 31.82
C LYS A 110 -115.52 -36.27 32.24
N ASN A 111 -116.65 -36.23 31.52
CA ASN A 111 -117.96 -36.76 32.03
C ASN A 111 -118.04 -38.28 32.27
N SER A 112 -119.19 -38.77 32.78
CA SER A 112 -119.53 -40.20 32.89
C SER A 112 -119.32 -40.99 31.58
N ASN A 113 -119.46 -40.30 30.44
CA ASN A 113 -119.28 -40.82 29.08
C ASN A 113 -117.90 -40.40 28.51
N GLY A 114 -116.93 -40.02 29.35
CA GLY A 114 -115.55 -39.66 28.99
C GLY A 114 -115.29 -38.25 28.42
N LYS A 115 -116.33 -37.47 28.11
CA LYS A 115 -116.26 -36.16 27.41
C LYS A 115 -115.54 -35.08 28.27
N VAL A 116 -114.27 -34.75 27.94
CA VAL A 116 -113.34 -33.63 28.40
C VAL A 116 -113.97 -32.24 28.44
N LEU A 117 -113.53 -31.10 29.08
CA LEU A 117 -114.35 -30.17 29.96
C LEU A 117 -114.57 -28.63 29.82
N SER A 118 -114.34 -27.94 28.71
CA SER A 118 -114.38 -26.45 28.75
C SER A 118 -115.55 -25.73 29.46
N GLY A 119 -115.23 -24.63 30.14
CA GLY A 119 -116.19 -23.60 30.59
C GLY A 119 -116.78 -23.79 31.98
N LYS A 120 -116.19 -24.63 32.85
CA LYS A 120 -116.78 -25.00 34.14
C LYS A 120 -115.84 -24.69 35.32
N LYS A 121 -116.37 -24.03 36.36
CA LYS A 121 -115.59 -23.53 37.50
C LYS A 121 -115.22 -24.67 38.47
N ILE A 122 -113.94 -25.04 38.50
CA ILE A 122 -113.30 -25.83 39.56
C ILE A 122 -112.92 -24.91 40.71
N THR A 123 -113.11 -25.35 41.95
CA THR A 123 -112.44 -24.83 43.14
C THR A 123 -111.13 -25.60 43.35
N VAL A 124 -110.01 -24.88 43.39
CA VAL A 124 -108.68 -25.40 43.71
C VAL A 124 -108.30 -24.95 45.12
N THR A 125 -108.00 -25.90 45.99
CA THR A 125 -107.53 -25.64 47.37
C THR A 125 -106.04 -25.95 47.46
N TYR A 126 -105.26 -24.95 47.87
CA TYR A 126 -103.80 -25.03 47.98
C TYR A 126 -103.28 -24.12 49.09
N SER A 127 -102.43 -24.66 49.97
CA SER A 127 -101.88 -23.94 51.13
C SER A 127 -102.95 -23.22 51.98
N GLY A 128 -104.04 -23.92 52.32
CA GLY A 128 -105.15 -23.39 53.12
C GLY A 128 -106.10 -22.43 52.40
N LYS A 129 -105.76 -21.92 51.21
CA LYS A 129 -106.59 -20.99 50.43
C LYS A 129 -107.31 -21.68 49.27
N THR A 130 -108.53 -21.23 48.98
CA THR A 130 -109.36 -21.68 47.86
C THR A 130 -109.34 -20.68 46.71
N TYR A 131 -109.42 -21.17 45.47
CA TYR A 131 -109.35 -20.35 44.25
C TYR A 131 -110.26 -20.93 43.17
N SER A 132 -111.01 -20.10 42.46
CA SER A 132 -111.78 -20.57 41.30
C SER A 132 -110.92 -20.61 40.03
N ARG A 133 -111.08 -21.67 39.21
CA ARG A 133 -110.46 -21.83 37.89
C ARG A 133 -111.47 -22.45 36.93
N THR A 134 -111.68 -21.80 35.78
CA THR A 134 -112.51 -22.36 34.71
C THR A 134 -111.71 -23.40 33.93
N THR A 135 -112.29 -24.56 33.67
CA THR A 135 -111.70 -25.60 32.82
C THR A 135 -111.47 -25.13 31.40
N ASP A 136 -110.30 -25.48 30.86
CA ASP A 136 -109.98 -25.32 29.45
C ASP A 136 -110.78 -26.30 28.58
N SER A 137 -110.62 -26.10 27.27
CA SER A 137 -110.94 -27.02 26.20
C SER A 137 -110.92 -28.51 26.61
N LYS A 138 -109.74 -29.04 26.92
CA LYS A 138 -109.50 -30.46 27.23
C LYS A 138 -109.97 -30.84 28.64
N GLY A 139 -110.66 -29.92 29.29
CA GLY A 139 -111.20 -30.09 30.61
C GLY A 139 -110.26 -29.84 31.75
N CYS A 140 -109.11 -29.32 31.40
CA CYS A 140 -108.03 -29.14 32.31
C CYS A 140 -108.22 -27.83 33.05
N VAL A 141 -108.15 -27.87 34.37
CA VAL A 141 -107.56 -26.75 35.10
C VAL A 141 -106.13 -27.11 35.42
N SER A 142 -105.25 -26.11 35.30
CA SER A 142 -103.89 -26.21 35.79
C SER A 142 -103.69 -25.33 37.02
N TRP A 143 -102.84 -25.78 37.92
CA TRP A 143 -102.43 -25.02 39.10
C TRP A 143 -100.90 -24.95 39.17
N ASP A 144 -100.36 -23.73 39.13
CA ASP A 144 -98.93 -23.50 39.28
C ASP A 144 -98.56 -23.39 40.77
N VAL A 145 -97.82 -24.38 41.26
CA VAL A 145 -97.20 -24.34 42.58
C VAL A 145 -95.96 -23.44 42.50
N LYS A 146 -96.08 -22.23 43.06
CA LYS A 146 -95.08 -21.15 43.05
C LYS A 146 -94.21 -21.05 44.31
N LYS A 147 -94.47 -21.86 45.35
CA LYS A 147 -93.59 -21.98 46.52
C LYS A 147 -92.26 -22.64 46.15
N GLY A 148 -91.29 -22.55 47.05
CA GLY A 148 -89.96 -23.14 46.93
C GLY A 148 -89.96 -24.68 46.90
N PRO A 149 -88.78 -25.31 46.95
CA PRO A 149 -88.64 -26.75 47.01
C PRO A 149 -89.38 -27.37 48.20
N GLY A 150 -89.95 -28.56 47.99
CA GLY A 150 -90.83 -29.23 48.95
C GLY A 150 -92.04 -29.87 48.26
N THR A 151 -92.80 -30.67 49.01
CA THR A 151 -93.98 -31.39 48.50
C THR A 151 -95.26 -30.72 49.00
N TYR A 152 -96.18 -30.44 48.08
CA TYR A 152 -97.43 -29.74 48.39
C TYR A 152 -98.66 -30.50 47.85
N SER A 153 -99.70 -30.63 48.67
CA SER A 153 -101.00 -31.14 48.22
C SER A 153 -101.83 -30.03 47.56
N VAL A 154 -102.43 -30.34 46.41
CA VAL A 154 -103.41 -29.48 45.71
C VAL A 154 -104.70 -30.28 45.54
N LYS A 155 -105.80 -29.82 46.15
CA LYS A 155 -107.12 -30.46 46.04
C LYS A 155 -107.96 -29.71 45.01
N PHE A 156 -108.40 -30.42 43.98
CA PHE A 156 -109.34 -29.93 42.98
C PHE A 156 -110.74 -30.42 43.36
N SER A 157 -111.76 -29.57 43.25
CA SER A 157 -113.14 -29.88 43.64
C SER A 157 -114.10 -29.12 42.75
N PHE A 158 -115.13 -29.79 42.25
CA PHE A 158 -116.07 -29.26 41.28
C PHE A 158 -117.51 -29.31 41.79
N LYS A 159 -118.27 -28.23 41.56
CA LYS A 159 -119.71 -28.13 41.79
C LYS A 159 -120.25 -26.97 40.94
N ALA A 160 -121.13 -27.22 39.97
CA ALA A 160 -121.80 -26.17 39.18
C ALA A 160 -123.13 -26.69 38.61
N SER A 161 -124.05 -25.77 38.27
CA SER A 161 -125.39 -26.14 37.79
C SER A 161 -125.35 -27.01 36.52
N GLY A 162 -126.24 -28.00 36.50
CA GLY A 162 -126.37 -29.06 35.48
C GLY A 162 -125.30 -30.16 35.49
N TYR A 163 -124.32 -30.11 36.41
CA TYR A 163 -123.12 -30.96 36.35
C TYR A 163 -122.80 -31.56 37.74
N LYS A 164 -122.79 -32.90 37.89
CA LYS A 164 -122.50 -33.57 39.19
C LYS A 164 -121.11 -33.20 39.74
N SER A 165 -121.02 -33.05 41.06
CA SER A 165 -119.78 -32.68 41.76
C SER A 165 -118.77 -33.83 41.86
N SER A 166 -117.48 -33.48 41.83
CA SER A 166 -116.37 -34.44 41.95
C SER A 166 -115.13 -33.78 42.56
N SER A 167 -114.24 -34.55 43.19
CA SER A 167 -112.97 -34.01 43.73
C SER A 167 -111.81 -34.98 43.64
N LYS A 168 -110.57 -34.47 43.57
CA LYS A 168 -109.33 -35.24 43.62
C LYS A 168 -108.18 -34.38 44.17
N THR A 169 -107.38 -34.94 45.06
CA THR A 169 -106.12 -34.34 45.52
C THR A 169 -104.95 -34.94 44.74
N ALA A 170 -103.96 -34.11 44.41
CA ALA A 170 -102.69 -34.51 43.83
C ALA A 170 -101.52 -33.87 44.59
N LYS A 171 -100.40 -34.58 44.73
CA LYS A 171 -99.14 -34.09 45.29
C LYS A 171 -98.28 -33.43 44.21
N VAL A 172 -97.61 -32.35 44.58
CA VAL A 172 -96.68 -31.59 43.72
C VAL A 172 -95.35 -31.46 44.43
N THR A 173 -94.36 -32.22 43.97
CA THR A 173 -92.99 -32.15 44.48
C THR A 173 -92.20 -31.12 43.69
N VAL A 174 -91.85 -30.01 44.31
CA VAL A 174 -90.97 -28.98 43.75
C VAL A 174 -89.53 -29.32 44.11
N LYS A 175 -88.66 -29.49 43.11
CA LYS A 175 -87.20 -29.62 43.27
C LYS A 175 -86.51 -28.27 43.07
N ALA A 176 -85.37 -28.08 43.74
CA ALA A 176 -84.52 -26.91 43.53
C ALA A 176 -84.06 -26.81 42.07
N MET A 177 -84.21 -25.64 41.45
CA MET A 177 -83.88 -25.45 40.03
C MET A 177 -82.36 -25.49 39.82
N PRO A 178 -81.80 -26.37 38.95
CA PRO A 178 -80.37 -26.40 38.68
C PRO A 178 -79.88 -25.09 38.03
N THR A 179 -78.64 -24.70 38.32
CA THR A 179 -78.04 -23.47 37.81
C THR A 179 -76.70 -23.69 37.14
N THR A 180 -76.41 -22.86 36.15
CA THR A 180 -75.14 -22.81 35.42
C THR A 180 -74.46 -21.49 35.72
N LEU A 181 -73.24 -21.56 36.27
CA LEU A 181 -72.40 -20.43 36.61
C LEU A 181 -71.16 -20.43 35.70
N THR A 182 -71.03 -19.41 34.85
CA THR A 182 -69.87 -19.27 33.94
C THR A 182 -69.04 -18.05 34.29
N ALA A 183 -67.72 -18.21 34.22
CA ALA A 183 -66.72 -17.15 34.36
C ALA A 183 -65.45 -17.59 33.63
N ASN A 184 -64.72 -16.62 33.10
CA ASN A 184 -63.43 -16.83 32.43
C ASN A 184 -62.29 -16.40 33.35
N ASN A 185 -61.07 -16.83 33.04
CA ASN A 185 -59.86 -16.27 33.65
C ASN A 185 -59.72 -14.79 33.26
N LEU A 186 -59.09 -13.99 34.12
CA LEU A 186 -58.85 -12.57 33.91
C LEU A 186 -57.35 -12.28 34.01
N ALA A 187 -56.77 -11.58 33.04
CA ALA A 187 -55.39 -11.12 33.09
C ALA A 187 -55.30 -9.65 32.70
N PHE A 188 -54.56 -8.85 33.47
CA PHE A 188 -54.38 -7.41 33.24
C PHE A 188 -53.11 -6.88 33.89
N THR A 189 -52.64 -5.71 33.49
CA THR A 189 -51.49 -5.02 34.09
C THR A 189 -51.96 -4.15 35.25
N TYR A 190 -51.15 -4.01 36.30
CA TYR A 190 -51.50 -3.13 37.41
C TYR A 190 -51.83 -1.71 36.92
N GLY A 191 -52.94 -1.16 37.42
CA GLY A 191 -53.51 0.11 36.98
C GLY A 191 -54.43 0.07 35.74
N ASP A 192 -54.67 -1.08 35.10
CA ASP A 192 -55.59 -1.17 33.95
C ASP A 192 -57.09 -1.08 34.35
N THR A 193 -57.91 -0.53 33.46
CA THR A 193 -59.38 -0.35 33.62
C THR A 193 -60.21 -1.59 33.23
N ASN A 194 -59.56 -2.60 32.64
CA ASN A 194 -60.13 -3.90 32.26
C ASN A 194 -60.23 -4.89 33.45
N ASN A 195 -59.84 -4.47 34.65
CA ASN A 195 -59.76 -5.20 35.92
C ASN A 195 -61.09 -5.73 36.51
N LYS A 196 -62.10 -5.98 35.66
CA LYS A 196 -63.49 -6.29 36.04
C LYS A 196 -63.77 -7.78 35.80
N LEU A 197 -63.63 -8.59 36.84
CA LEU A 197 -63.99 -10.01 36.82
C LEU A 197 -65.51 -10.16 36.73
N LYS A 198 -66.00 -10.94 35.76
CA LYS A 198 -67.43 -11.12 35.46
C LYS A 198 -67.83 -12.58 35.66
N ALA A 199 -68.99 -12.82 36.26
CA ALA A 199 -69.60 -14.14 36.36
C ALA A 199 -71.07 -14.08 35.94
N THR A 200 -71.52 -15.01 35.09
CA THR A 200 -72.89 -15.08 34.58
C THR A 200 -73.62 -16.26 35.21
N LEU A 201 -74.86 -16.04 35.69
CA LEU A 201 -75.69 -17.06 36.32
C LEU A 201 -77.01 -17.25 35.56
N LYS A 202 -77.28 -18.49 35.15
CA LYS A 202 -78.49 -18.93 34.46
C LYS A 202 -79.11 -20.14 35.15
N ASP A 203 -80.41 -20.37 34.94
CA ASP A 203 -81.04 -21.65 35.29
C ASP A 203 -80.84 -22.72 34.20
N LYS A 204 -81.31 -23.95 34.46
CA LYS A 204 -81.27 -25.07 33.52
C LYS A 204 -81.95 -24.79 32.15
N LYS A 205 -82.84 -23.80 32.05
CA LYS A 205 -83.49 -23.40 30.80
C LYS A 205 -82.76 -22.24 30.11
N GLY A 206 -81.58 -21.85 30.59
CA GLY A 206 -80.78 -20.76 30.06
C GLY A 206 -81.27 -19.36 30.45
N LYS A 207 -82.33 -19.26 31.25
CA LYS A 207 -82.89 -17.98 31.70
C LYS A 207 -81.93 -17.34 32.71
N VAL A 208 -81.62 -16.06 32.50
CA VAL A 208 -80.74 -15.28 33.38
C VAL A 208 -81.37 -15.08 34.75
N LEU A 209 -80.58 -15.30 35.81
CA LEU A 209 -81.04 -15.16 37.18
C LEU A 209 -80.64 -13.79 37.74
N VAL A 210 -81.50 -12.80 37.49
CA VAL A 210 -81.35 -11.38 37.88
C VAL A 210 -81.49 -11.18 39.40
N ASN A 211 -80.76 -10.19 39.95
CA ASN A 211 -80.78 -9.78 41.37
C ASN A 211 -80.53 -10.97 42.34
N LYS A 212 -79.59 -11.85 41.97
CA LYS A 212 -79.09 -12.96 42.80
C LYS A 212 -77.68 -12.67 43.27
N THR A 213 -77.40 -12.94 44.54
CA THR A 213 -76.06 -12.75 45.12
C THR A 213 -75.15 -13.90 44.74
N ILE A 214 -74.12 -13.61 43.95
CA ILE A 214 -72.97 -14.47 43.71
C ILE A 214 -71.85 -14.06 44.69
N VAL A 215 -71.16 -15.05 45.26
CA VAL A 215 -70.01 -14.84 46.14
C VAL A 215 -68.73 -15.08 45.34
N PHE A 216 -67.89 -14.07 45.24
CA PHE A 216 -66.52 -14.18 44.74
C PHE A 216 -65.57 -14.30 45.94
N ASN A 217 -64.92 -15.45 46.12
CA ASN A 217 -63.82 -15.61 47.06
C ASN A 217 -62.50 -15.34 46.31
N PHE A 218 -61.97 -14.12 46.49
CA PHE A 218 -60.75 -13.63 45.87
C PHE A 218 -59.71 -13.34 46.97
N SER A 219 -58.52 -13.95 46.85
CA SER A 219 -57.44 -13.83 47.86
C SER A 219 -57.90 -14.13 49.30
N GLY A 220 -58.80 -15.11 49.47
CA GLY A 220 -59.38 -15.49 50.77
C GLY A 220 -60.56 -14.64 51.25
N LYS A 221 -60.75 -13.44 50.68
CA LYS A 221 -61.85 -12.53 51.04
C LYS A 221 -63.09 -12.78 50.18
N LYS A 222 -64.25 -12.90 50.83
CA LYS A 222 -65.56 -13.09 50.18
C LYS A 222 -66.16 -11.74 49.80
N TYR A 223 -66.54 -11.58 48.53
CA TYR A 223 -67.21 -10.41 47.98
C TYR A 223 -68.59 -10.81 47.43
N ASN A 224 -69.63 -10.30 48.06
CA ASN A 224 -71.02 -10.52 47.65
C ASN A 224 -71.39 -9.52 46.54
N LYS A 225 -71.79 -10.02 45.36
CA LYS A 225 -72.16 -9.20 44.21
C LYS A 225 -73.48 -9.70 43.61
N LYS A 226 -74.42 -8.77 43.36
CA LYS A 226 -75.69 -9.08 42.72
C LYS A 226 -75.52 -9.19 41.20
N THR A 227 -76.30 -10.07 40.58
CA THR A 227 -76.44 -10.14 39.13
C THR A 227 -77.33 -9.02 38.59
N ASP A 228 -76.89 -8.43 37.47
CA ASP A 228 -77.63 -7.43 36.69
C ASP A 228 -78.80 -8.04 35.88
N SER A 229 -79.44 -7.22 35.05
CA SER A 229 -80.53 -7.64 34.14
C SER A 229 -80.10 -8.65 33.07
N LYS A 230 -78.80 -8.80 32.80
CA LYS A 230 -78.19 -9.79 31.89
C LYS A 230 -77.72 -11.06 32.65
N GLY A 231 -77.96 -11.13 33.96
CA GLY A 231 -77.54 -12.24 34.82
C GLY A 231 -76.06 -12.21 35.21
N VAL A 232 -75.38 -11.08 35.04
CA VAL A 232 -73.93 -10.91 35.27
C VAL A 232 -73.67 -10.20 36.59
N ALA A 233 -72.83 -10.78 37.44
CA ALA A 233 -72.25 -10.11 38.61
C ALA A 233 -70.79 -9.72 38.31
N ILE A 234 -70.34 -8.57 38.84
CA ILE A 234 -69.02 -7.99 38.55
C ILE A 234 -68.25 -7.67 39.83
N LEU A 235 -66.97 -8.07 39.88
CA LEU A 235 -66.00 -7.69 40.89
C LEU A 235 -64.81 -6.95 40.25
N THR A 236 -64.58 -5.71 40.67
CA THR A 236 -63.38 -4.93 40.32
C THR A 236 -62.19 -5.40 41.17
N ILE A 237 -61.01 -5.57 40.56
CA ILE A 237 -59.80 -6.08 41.20
C ILE A 237 -58.73 -4.97 41.26
N THR A 238 -58.20 -4.70 42.45
CA THR A 238 -57.19 -3.64 42.71
C THR A 238 -55.92 -4.17 43.41
N ALA A 239 -55.76 -5.49 43.45
CA ALA A 239 -54.65 -6.15 44.13
C ALA A 239 -53.30 -5.93 43.42
N LYS A 240 -52.18 -6.08 44.16
CA LYS A 240 -50.81 -5.99 43.64
C LYS A 240 -50.51 -7.10 42.61
N PRO A 241 -49.45 -6.97 41.78
CA PRO A 241 -49.04 -8.01 40.83
C PRO A 241 -48.84 -9.39 41.48
N LYS A 242 -49.69 -10.35 41.11
CA LYS A 242 -49.68 -11.78 41.50
C LYS A 242 -50.77 -12.54 40.72
N THR A 243 -50.65 -13.86 40.62
CA THR A 243 -51.75 -14.75 40.21
C THR A 243 -52.58 -15.19 41.42
N TYR A 244 -53.88 -14.91 41.37
CA TYR A 244 -54.85 -15.19 42.42
C TYR A 244 -55.85 -16.27 41.96
N PRO A 245 -55.81 -17.50 42.52
CA PRO A 245 -56.89 -18.46 42.32
C PRO A 245 -58.16 -17.92 42.98
N THR A 246 -59.26 -17.91 42.23
CA THR A 246 -60.53 -17.27 42.62
C THR A 246 -61.68 -18.27 42.49
N THR A 247 -62.37 -18.53 43.59
CA THR A 247 -63.59 -19.35 43.62
C THR A 247 -64.81 -18.44 43.51
N ILE A 248 -65.74 -18.77 42.62
CA ILE A 248 -66.99 -18.06 42.43
C ILE A 248 -68.12 -19.06 42.69
N SER A 249 -69.11 -18.69 43.51
CA SER A 249 -70.19 -19.60 43.92
C SER A 249 -71.54 -18.91 44.10
N PHE A 250 -72.61 -19.60 43.73
CA PHE A 250 -74.00 -19.21 43.98
C PHE A 250 -74.72 -20.28 44.80
N THR A 251 -75.41 -19.86 45.86
CA THR A 251 -76.21 -20.71 46.75
C THR A 251 -77.54 -20.00 47.08
N ASN A 252 -78.67 -20.69 46.95
CA ASN A 252 -79.98 -20.18 47.34
C ASN A 252 -80.97 -21.32 47.59
N ALA A 253 -81.83 -21.24 48.60
CA ALA A 253 -82.75 -22.32 48.97
C ALA A 253 -83.67 -22.84 47.83
N ASN A 254 -83.93 -22.03 46.80
CA ASN A 254 -84.77 -22.43 45.66
C ASN A 254 -84.01 -23.06 44.47
N TYR A 255 -82.68 -23.11 44.52
CA TYR A 255 -81.81 -23.45 43.40
C TYR A 255 -80.69 -24.41 43.82
N VAL A 256 -80.22 -25.25 42.91
CA VAL A 256 -79.02 -26.07 43.17
C VAL A 256 -77.79 -25.17 43.13
N THR A 257 -76.95 -25.26 44.16
CA THR A 257 -75.67 -24.57 44.27
C THR A 257 -74.80 -24.82 43.04
N SER A 258 -74.16 -23.77 42.54
CA SER A 258 -73.16 -23.84 41.46
C SER A 258 -71.87 -23.12 41.85
N LYS A 259 -70.72 -23.66 41.41
CA LYS A 259 -69.38 -23.17 41.73
C LYS A 259 -68.48 -23.28 40.51
N LYS A 260 -67.61 -22.29 40.30
CA LYS A 260 -66.55 -22.26 39.28
C LYS A 260 -65.27 -21.70 39.89
N THR A 261 -64.12 -22.29 39.57
CA THR A 261 -62.80 -21.73 39.88
C THR A 261 -62.19 -21.16 38.61
N ILE A 262 -61.54 -19.99 38.72
CA ILE A 262 -60.80 -19.30 37.65
C ILE A 262 -59.51 -18.70 38.22
N THR A 263 -58.58 -18.28 37.36
CA THR A 263 -57.40 -17.48 37.74
C THR A 263 -57.61 -16.00 37.45
N VAL A 264 -57.09 -15.14 38.33
CA VAL A 264 -56.95 -13.70 38.10
C VAL A 264 -55.46 -13.35 38.19
N THR A 265 -54.84 -12.99 37.07
CA THR A 265 -53.42 -12.63 37.00
C THR A 265 -53.25 -11.13 36.85
N VAL A 266 -52.74 -10.48 37.90
CA VAL A 266 -52.29 -9.10 37.83
C VAL A 266 -50.80 -9.11 37.45
N LYS A 267 -50.46 -8.55 36.30
CA LYS A 267 -49.08 -8.37 35.82
C LYS A 267 -48.45 -7.11 36.41
N SER A 268 -47.14 -7.14 36.65
CA SER A 268 -46.37 -5.95 37.03
C SER A 268 -46.34 -4.93 35.90
N ILE A 269 -46.17 -3.66 36.24
CA ILE A 269 -45.94 -2.60 35.26
C ILE A 269 -44.54 -2.85 34.63
N PRO A 270 -44.41 -3.02 33.31
CA PRO A 270 -43.13 -3.30 32.67
C PRO A 270 -42.19 -2.08 32.75
N THR A 271 -40.88 -2.34 32.77
CA THR A 271 -39.85 -1.33 32.94
C THR A 271 -38.70 -1.52 31.97
N SER A 272 -37.96 -0.45 31.68
CA SER A 272 -36.66 -0.51 31.00
C SER A 272 -35.58 0.21 31.82
N LEU A 273 -34.36 -0.30 31.71
CA LEU A 273 -33.16 0.19 32.39
C LEU A 273 -32.06 0.40 31.34
N THR A 274 -31.76 1.65 31.03
CA THR A 274 -30.76 2.04 30.04
C THR A 274 -29.47 2.46 30.74
N VAL A 275 -28.44 1.65 30.58
CA VAL A 275 -27.03 1.93 30.94
C VAL A 275 -26.16 1.35 29.83
N ASN A 276 -25.06 2.01 29.52
CA ASN A 276 -24.10 1.61 28.48
C ASN A 276 -22.78 1.19 29.12
N ASP A 277 -21.92 0.52 28.36
CA ASP A 277 -20.52 0.33 28.73
C ASP A 277 -19.80 1.69 28.80
N LEU A 278 -18.74 1.77 29.60
CA LEU A 278 -17.99 3.01 29.85
C LEU A 278 -16.48 2.74 29.77
N THR A 279 -15.75 3.59 29.06
CA THR A 279 -14.29 3.70 29.19
C THR A 279 -13.98 5.06 29.81
N CYS A 280 -13.10 5.10 30.81
CA CYS A 280 -12.75 6.33 31.52
C CYS A 280 -11.33 6.27 32.11
N ASN A 281 -10.76 7.42 32.43
CA ASN A 281 -9.37 7.52 32.87
C ASN A 281 -9.29 7.52 34.40
N TYR A 282 -8.25 6.86 34.94
CA TYR A 282 -8.02 6.80 36.38
C TYR A 282 -7.67 8.17 36.96
N GLY A 283 -8.46 8.63 37.92
CA GLY A 283 -8.24 9.91 38.62
C GLY A 283 -8.80 11.16 37.94
N GLU A 284 -9.63 11.03 36.90
CA GLU A 284 -10.40 12.15 36.36
C GLU A 284 -11.67 12.45 37.17
N ASP A 285 -11.99 13.74 37.33
CA ASP A 285 -13.16 14.18 38.11
C ASP A 285 -14.51 13.88 37.42
N ASN A 286 -14.51 13.70 36.10
CA ASN A 286 -15.72 13.53 35.29
C ASN A 286 -16.10 12.05 35.02
N SER A 287 -15.36 11.08 35.57
CA SER A 287 -15.60 9.63 35.39
C SER A 287 -16.88 9.15 36.08
N TYR A 288 -18.04 9.32 35.44
CA TYR A 288 -19.37 8.96 35.96
C TYR A 288 -20.10 7.92 35.09
N LEU A 289 -20.60 6.85 35.71
CA LEU A 289 -21.52 5.90 35.09
C LEU A 289 -22.98 6.31 35.34
N TYR A 290 -23.82 6.29 34.30
CA TYR A 290 -25.22 6.72 34.34
C TYR A 290 -26.18 5.58 33.98
N ALA A 291 -27.28 5.44 34.74
CA ALA A 291 -28.36 4.51 34.45
C ALA A 291 -29.73 5.20 34.51
N THR A 292 -30.59 4.95 33.51
CA THR A 292 -31.91 5.58 33.35
C THR A 292 -33.03 4.55 33.46
N LEU A 293 -34.00 4.77 34.35
CA LEU A 293 -35.12 3.88 34.62
C LEU A 293 -36.47 4.46 34.13
N LYS A 294 -37.23 3.66 33.38
CA LYS A 294 -38.58 4.00 32.88
C LYS A 294 -39.61 2.91 33.14
N ASP A 295 -40.86 3.33 33.25
CA ASP A 295 -42.07 2.53 33.00
C ASP A 295 -42.34 2.53 31.50
N THR A 296 -42.34 1.34 30.87
CA THR A 296 -42.55 1.19 29.42
C THR A 296 -44.02 1.09 29.01
N LYS A 297 -44.96 0.93 29.95
CA LYS A 297 -46.41 1.00 29.69
C LYS A 297 -46.83 2.41 29.27
N ASN A 298 -46.23 3.43 29.89
CA ASN A 298 -46.57 4.83 29.72
C ASN A 298 -45.37 5.71 29.25
N ASN A 299 -44.23 5.09 28.89
CA ASN A 299 -42.95 5.76 28.60
C ASN A 299 -42.51 6.79 29.68
N LYS A 300 -42.87 6.54 30.95
CA LYS A 300 -42.68 7.49 32.05
C LYS A 300 -41.36 7.25 32.76
N PHE A 301 -40.55 8.30 32.93
CA PHE A 301 -39.37 8.27 33.79
C PHE A 301 -39.74 8.00 35.25
N LEU A 302 -39.01 7.07 35.89
CA LEU A 302 -39.28 6.67 37.27
C LEU A 302 -38.36 7.40 38.25
N ASN A 303 -38.74 8.63 38.58
CA ASN A 303 -38.17 9.46 39.65
C ASN A 303 -38.33 8.83 41.04
N GLY A 304 -37.40 9.07 41.96
CA GLY A 304 -37.50 8.66 43.37
C GLY A 304 -37.40 7.15 43.60
N GLN A 305 -36.73 6.43 42.70
CA GLN A 305 -36.55 4.97 42.78
C GLN A 305 -35.08 4.61 43.01
N THR A 306 -34.83 3.63 43.87
CA THR A 306 -33.47 3.16 44.14
C THR A 306 -33.00 2.23 43.02
N ILE A 307 -31.90 2.62 42.37
CA ILE A 307 -31.16 1.81 41.41
C ILE A 307 -29.88 1.33 42.10
N THR A 308 -29.62 0.03 42.04
CA THR A 308 -28.44 -0.60 42.65
C THR A 308 -27.39 -0.87 41.58
N PHE A 309 -26.18 -0.34 41.78
CA PHE A 309 -24.99 -0.62 40.99
C PHE A 309 -24.08 -1.55 41.81
N LYS A 310 -23.79 -2.76 41.32
CA LYS A 310 -22.80 -3.67 41.91
C LYS A 310 -21.54 -3.70 41.03
N ILE A 311 -20.40 -3.28 41.60
CA ILE A 311 -19.06 -3.32 40.99
C ILE A 311 -18.23 -4.31 41.81
N ASN A 312 -17.75 -5.38 41.18
CA ASN A 312 -17.16 -6.53 41.87
C ASN A 312 -18.12 -6.96 43.01
N ASP A 313 -17.70 -6.96 44.29
CA ASP A 313 -18.60 -7.25 45.42
C ASP A 313 -19.27 -6.03 46.08
N LYS A 314 -18.79 -4.82 45.79
CA LYS A 314 -19.31 -3.57 46.36
C LYS A 314 -20.64 -3.20 45.69
N SER A 315 -21.66 -2.92 46.50
CA SER A 315 -22.99 -2.51 46.02
C SER A 315 -23.30 -1.08 46.47
N ILE A 316 -23.70 -0.23 45.52
CA ILE A 316 -24.00 1.19 45.72
C ILE A 316 -25.46 1.44 45.32
N ASN A 317 -26.24 2.02 46.24
CA ASN A 317 -27.65 2.33 46.02
C ASN A 317 -27.83 3.83 45.78
N VAL A 318 -28.42 4.22 44.65
CA VAL A 318 -28.62 5.62 44.25
C VAL A 318 -30.09 5.86 43.90
N VAL A 319 -30.64 7.01 44.29
CA VAL A 319 -32.02 7.40 43.95
C VAL A 319 -32.04 8.12 42.60
N SER A 320 -33.00 7.77 41.75
CA SER A 320 -33.19 8.37 40.42
C SER A 320 -33.77 9.79 40.46
N ASP A 321 -33.27 10.66 39.57
CA ASP A 321 -33.71 12.05 39.39
C ASP A 321 -35.09 12.18 38.69
N ASN A 322 -35.54 13.42 38.46
CA ASN A 322 -36.79 13.71 37.73
C ASN A 322 -36.85 13.06 36.33
N ASN A 323 -35.70 12.80 35.70
CA ASN A 323 -35.54 12.13 34.41
C ASN A 323 -35.25 10.63 34.56
N GLY A 324 -35.50 10.04 35.74
CA GLY A 324 -35.29 8.63 36.02
C GLY A 324 -33.82 8.20 36.07
N ARG A 325 -32.86 9.14 36.10
CA ARG A 325 -31.42 8.86 36.03
C ARG A 325 -30.79 8.76 37.41
N ALA A 326 -29.97 7.74 37.63
CA ALA A 326 -29.02 7.65 38.73
C ALA A 326 -27.59 7.68 38.18
N LYS A 327 -26.62 8.21 38.95
CA LYS A 327 -25.20 8.18 38.61
C LYS A 327 -24.31 7.78 39.78
N ILE A 328 -23.17 7.16 39.47
CA ILE A 328 -22.06 6.91 40.41
C ILE A 328 -20.75 7.42 39.80
N LYS A 329 -19.79 7.84 40.64
CA LYS A 329 -18.41 8.05 40.19
C LYS A 329 -17.68 6.70 40.10
N ILE A 330 -16.72 6.60 39.19
CA ILE A 330 -15.77 5.50 39.08
C ILE A 330 -14.42 6.01 39.61
N ASP A 331 -13.90 5.34 40.64
CA ASP A 331 -12.63 5.65 41.34
C ASP A 331 -11.72 4.40 41.44
N GLU A 332 -12.14 3.31 40.82
CA GLU A 332 -11.43 2.04 40.71
C GLU A 332 -10.10 2.19 39.95
N LYS A 333 -9.09 1.37 40.28
CA LYS A 333 -7.77 1.37 39.61
C LYS A 333 -7.87 0.92 38.14
N PRO A 334 -6.86 1.15 37.29
CA PRO A 334 -6.86 0.65 35.92
C PRO A 334 -7.15 -0.86 35.82
N GLY A 335 -8.06 -1.24 34.92
CA GLY A 335 -8.60 -2.60 34.80
C GLY A 335 -10.03 -2.64 34.23
N ILE A 336 -10.52 -3.85 33.93
CA ILE A 336 -11.86 -4.08 33.37
C ILE A 336 -12.79 -4.62 34.44
N TYR A 337 -13.87 -3.88 34.72
CA TYR A 337 -14.83 -4.15 35.79
C TYR A 337 -16.17 -4.61 35.23
N ASN A 338 -16.68 -5.72 35.76
CA ASN A 338 -18.00 -6.25 35.44
C ASN A 338 -19.03 -5.58 36.37
N VAL A 339 -19.91 -4.75 35.81
CA VAL A 339 -20.90 -3.97 36.58
C VAL A 339 -22.31 -4.48 36.33
N ILE A 340 -23.06 -4.75 37.40
CA ILE A 340 -24.46 -5.14 37.34
C ILE A 340 -25.31 -4.00 37.89
N VAL A 341 -26.15 -3.41 37.05
CA VAL A 341 -27.10 -2.37 37.44
C VAL A 341 -28.50 -2.98 37.51
N SER A 342 -29.26 -2.70 38.57
CA SER A 342 -30.56 -3.35 38.80
C SER A 342 -31.57 -2.49 39.57
N PHE A 343 -32.85 -2.86 39.42
CA PHE A 343 -34.00 -2.25 40.09
C PHE A 343 -35.06 -3.33 40.39
N ALA A 344 -35.68 -3.28 41.58
CA ALA A 344 -36.73 -4.22 41.98
C ALA A 344 -37.71 -3.58 43.00
N LYS A 345 -38.91 -3.14 42.55
CA LYS A 345 -39.92 -2.54 43.44
C LYS A 345 -41.36 -2.68 42.91
N SER A 346 -42.15 -3.55 43.54
CA SER A 346 -43.59 -3.71 43.24
C SER A 346 -44.34 -2.38 43.37
N PRO A 347 -45.22 -1.98 42.42
CA PRO A 347 -45.86 -2.80 41.38
C PRO A 347 -45.11 -2.90 40.05
N TYR A 348 -43.90 -2.36 39.94
CA TYR A 348 -43.09 -2.48 38.73
C TYR A 348 -42.45 -3.87 38.59
N ALA A 349 -42.04 -4.21 37.37
CA ALA A 349 -41.19 -5.36 37.11
C ALA A 349 -39.78 -5.10 37.66
N SER A 350 -39.12 -6.17 38.12
CA SER A 350 -37.69 -6.12 38.40
C SER A 350 -36.90 -6.22 37.10
N ILE A 351 -35.76 -5.54 37.01
CA ILE A 351 -34.89 -5.53 35.84
C ILE A 351 -33.43 -5.40 36.25
N SER A 352 -32.53 -6.03 35.51
CA SER A 352 -31.09 -5.88 35.64
C SER A 352 -30.42 -5.85 34.27
N LYS A 353 -29.33 -5.09 34.16
CA LYS A 353 -28.42 -5.10 32.99
C LYS A 353 -26.99 -5.22 33.48
N LYS A 354 -26.20 -6.06 32.81
CA LYS A 354 -24.74 -6.15 32.98
C LYS A 354 -24.06 -5.31 31.90
N ILE A 355 -23.03 -4.57 32.29
CA ILE A 355 -22.16 -3.75 31.42
C ILE A 355 -20.71 -3.88 31.88
N ASN A 356 -19.76 -3.49 31.04
CA ASN A 356 -18.35 -3.39 31.35
C ASN A 356 -17.96 -1.92 31.59
N VAL A 357 -17.12 -1.70 32.61
CA VAL A 357 -16.41 -0.42 32.80
C VAL A 357 -14.92 -0.68 32.64
N ASN A 358 -14.28 -0.04 31.67
CA ASN A 358 -12.85 -0.08 31.46
C ASN A 358 -12.20 1.18 32.05
N VAL A 359 -11.28 1.01 32.99
CA VAL A 359 -10.50 2.11 33.55
C VAL A 359 -9.07 2.01 33.03
N ILE A 360 -8.55 3.10 32.47
CA ILE A 360 -7.21 3.15 31.86
C ILE A 360 -6.31 4.22 32.51
N SER A 361 -5.01 4.11 32.30
CA SER A 361 -3.99 5.06 32.77
C SER A 361 -3.14 5.56 31.61
N PHE A 362 -2.88 6.86 31.55
CA PHE A 362 -2.00 7.46 30.56
C PHE A 362 -0.53 7.03 30.76
N HIS A 363 0.09 6.57 29.67
CA HIS A 363 1.54 6.41 29.54
C HIS A 363 2.04 7.26 28.36
N PRO A 364 3.32 7.69 28.37
CA PRO A 364 3.93 8.31 27.21
C PRO A 364 4.02 7.30 26.06
N THR A 365 4.04 7.79 24.82
CA THR A 365 4.36 6.93 23.65
C THR A 365 5.41 7.58 22.78
N VAL A 366 6.29 6.77 22.22
CA VAL A 366 7.08 7.14 21.05
C VAL A 366 6.19 7.28 19.80
N ASN A 367 6.71 7.91 18.75
CA ASN A 367 6.11 7.93 17.40
C ASN A 367 6.68 6.83 16.48
N TYR A 368 7.71 6.13 16.94
CA TYR A 368 8.42 5.05 16.28
C TYR A 368 8.81 4.03 17.34
N ASP A 369 8.33 2.80 17.24
CA ASP A 369 8.66 1.72 18.16
C ASP A 369 10.15 1.32 18.01
N GLY A 370 10.74 0.67 19.03
CA GLY A 370 12.10 0.15 18.94
C GLY A 370 12.28 -0.82 17.76
N GLY A 371 13.41 -0.71 17.07
CA GLY A 371 13.73 -1.54 15.91
C GLY A 371 14.85 -0.98 15.02
N PHE A 372 15.02 -1.63 13.87
CA PHE A 372 15.96 -1.24 12.83
C PHE A 372 15.31 -0.27 11.83
N TYR A 373 16.07 0.76 11.44
CA TYR A 373 15.62 1.82 10.52
C TYR A 373 16.66 2.07 9.42
N ASN A 374 16.37 1.60 8.20
CA ASN A 374 17.18 1.88 7.00
C ASN A 374 17.04 3.36 6.57
N LYS A 375 17.75 4.26 7.25
CA LYS A 375 17.70 5.73 7.09
C LYS A 375 18.99 6.37 7.61
N SER A 376 19.34 7.55 7.10
CA SER A 376 20.43 8.36 7.63
C SER A 376 20.09 9.08 8.95
N TYR A 377 18.80 9.20 9.28
CA TYR A 377 18.31 9.67 10.58
C TYR A 377 16.87 9.24 10.88
N LEU A 378 16.48 9.32 12.15
CA LEU A 378 15.13 9.12 12.66
C LEU A 378 14.70 10.29 13.56
N ASN A 379 13.59 10.95 13.21
CA ASN A 379 12.97 11.99 14.04
C ASN A 379 12.04 11.36 15.09
N LEU A 380 12.64 10.89 16.18
CA LEU A 380 11.93 10.29 17.30
C LEU A 380 11.22 11.37 18.14
N SER A 381 10.04 11.07 18.66
CA SER A 381 9.26 11.97 19.52
C SER A 381 8.53 11.21 20.61
N LEU A 382 8.88 11.52 21.86
CA LEU A 382 8.26 11.00 23.07
C LEU A 382 7.10 11.91 23.48
N ASN A 383 5.89 11.42 23.28
CA ASN A 383 4.65 12.17 23.44
C ASN A 383 4.11 12.08 24.86
N VAL A 384 3.71 13.22 25.42
CA VAL A 384 3.25 13.31 26.82
C VAL A 384 1.86 12.68 27.06
N ASN A 385 0.98 12.64 26.05
CA ASN A 385 -0.29 11.93 26.06
C ASN A 385 -1.13 12.10 27.35
N ASN A 386 -1.34 13.35 27.78
CA ASN A 386 -2.07 13.72 29.02
C ASN A 386 -1.43 13.25 30.34
N ALA A 387 -0.23 12.64 30.33
CA ALA A 387 0.55 12.47 31.55
C ALA A 387 0.94 13.85 32.12
N LYS A 388 1.00 13.98 33.45
CA LYS A 388 1.37 15.25 34.11
C LYS A 388 2.88 15.55 34.04
N LEU A 389 3.69 14.53 33.76
CA LEU A 389 5.14 14.57 33.66
C LEU A 389 5.61 13.38 32.79
N ILE A 390 6.66 13.58 32.01
CA ILE A 390 7.49 12.51 31.47
C ILE A 390 8.90 12.60 32.08
N LYS A 391 9.51 11.46 32.36
CA LYS A 391 10.95 11.32 32.63
C LYS A 391 11.58 10.45 31.56
N TYR A 392 12.78 10.76 31.10
CA TYR A 392 13.45 10.03 30.03
C TYR A 392 14.98 10.10 30.11
N SER A 393 15.66 9.11 29.53
CA SER A 393 17.10 9.13 29.25
C SER A 393 17.37 8.48 27.91
N LEU A 394 18.24 9.07 27.10
CA LEU A 394 18.93 8.32 26.04
C LEU A 394 20.09 7.55 26.69
N ASN A 395 20.39 6.36 26.16
CA ASN A 395 21.49 5.45 26.51
C ASN A 395 21.66 5.15 28.02
N ASN A 396 20.63 5.42 28.83
CA ASN A 396 20.66 5.48 30.29
C ASN A 396 21.72 6.44 30.91
N ASP A 397 22.31 7.35 30.13
CA ASP A 397 23.39 8.24 30.57
C ASP A 397 22.94 9.29 31.60
N SER A 398 21.76 9.89 31.42
CA SER A 398 21.28 11.01 32.24
C SER A 398 19.78 11.26 32.11
N TRP A 399 19.08 11.17 33.25
CA TRP A 399 17.63 11.27 33.33
C TRP A 399 17.13 12.73 33.36
N SER A 400 16.42 13.11 32.31
CA SER A 400 15.72 14.39 32.15
C SER A 400 14.22 14.26 32.45
N GLN A 401 13.53 15.40 32.62
CA GLN A 401 12.07 15.44 32.83
C GLN A 401 11.40 16.62 32.14
N SER A 402 10.15 16.45 31.70
CA SER A 402 9.37 17.45 30.96
C SER A 402 7.87 17.34 31.25
N ASN A 403 7.13 18.45 31.11
CA ASN A 403 5.65 18.47 31.11
C ASN A 403 5.04 18.65 29.71
N LYS A 404 5.86 18.52 28.66
CA LYS A 404 5.51 18.55 27.23
C LYS A 404 6.16 17.37 26.51
N SER A 405 5.66 17.01 25.33
CA SER A 405 6.37 16.09 24.42
C SER A 405 7.79 16.58 24.12
N VAL A 406 8.71 15.64 23.88
CA VAL A 406 10.12 15.91 23.56
C VAL A 406 10.50 15.16 22.28
N SER A 407 11.35 15.75 21.45
CA SER A 407 11.82 15.15 20.19
C SER A 407 13.34 15.00 20.18
N PHE A 408 13.81 13.97 19.47
CA PHE A 408 15.22 13.64 19.28
C PHE A 408 15.48 13.44 17.79
N ILE A 409 16.69 13.74 17.33
CA ILE A 409 17.17 13.38 15.98
C ILE A 409 18.26 12.34 16.20
N LEU A 410 17.96 11.09 15.86
CA LEU A 410 18.93 9.99 15.92
C LEU A 410 19.57 9.86 14.54
N THR A 411 20.87 10.12 14.40
CA THR A 411 21.65 9.88 13.16
C THR A 411 22.05 8.39 13.06
N ASN A 412 22.86 7.98 12.07
CA ASN A 412 23.42 6.61 12.08
C ASN A 412 24.08 6.29 13.44
N GLY A 413 23.73 5.14 14.02
CA GLY A 413 24.12 4.76 15.37
C GLY A 413 23.15 3.78 16.04
N ILE A 414 23.51 3.37 17.26
CA ILE A 414 22.72 2.53 18.16
C ILE A 414 22.32 3.39 19.37
N TYR A 415 21.04 3.35 19.75
CA TYR A 415 20.49 4.18 20.83
C TYR A 415 19.45 3.43 21.66
N ASP A 416 19.43 3.67 22.97
CA ASP A 416 18.43 3.12 23.88
C ASP A 416 17.63 4.25 24.55
N LEU A 417 16.35 4.39 24.24
CA LEU A 417 15.48 5.36 24.92
C LEU A 417 14.76 4.71 26.10
N TYR A 418 15.02 5.20 27.30
CA TYR A 418 14.29 4.85 28.52
C TYR A 418 13.31 5.96 28.88
N TYR A 419 12.08 5.63 29.29
CA TYR A 419 11.10 6.64 29.72
C TYR A 419 10.04 6.16 30.72
N SER A 420 9.37 7.10 31.40
CA SER A 420 8.22 6.83 32.30
C SER A 420 7.32 8.06 32.48
N ASN A 421 6.12 7.88 33.06
CA ASN A 421 5.21 8.96 33.46
C ASN A 421 5.57 9.63 34.81
N GLY A 422 6.81 9.46 35.27
CA GLY A 422 7.31 10.06 36.51
C GLY A 422 7.15 9.19 37.77
N ASN A 423 6.06 8.43 37.88
CA ASN A 423 5.71 7.56 39.02
C ASN A 423 5.13 6.21 38.51
N GLY A 424 6.00 5.31 38.03
CA GLY A 424 5.57 4.01 37.51
C GLY A 424 6.73 3.19 36.93
N SER A 425 6.39 2.19 36.11
CA SER A 425 7.38 1.41 35.35
C SER A 425 8.20 2.27 34.40
N ILE A 426 9.45 1.84 34.16
CA ILE A 426 10.28 2.33 33.07
C ILE A 426 9.98 1.50 31.82
N TYR A 427 9.76 2.18 30.71
CA TYR A 427 9.71 1.64 29.35
C TYR A 427 11.08 1.81 28.71
N HIS A 428 11.42 0.93 27.76
CA HIS A 428 12.71 0.90 27.06
C HIS A 428 12.46 0.53 25.60
N GLU A 429 13.00 1.34 24.69
CA GLU A 429 12.96 1.13 23.24
C GLU A 429 14.40 1.18 22.70
N HIS A 430 14.79 0.19 21.90
CA HIS A 430 16.12 0.09 21.29
C HIS A 430 16.05 0.46 19.81
N TYR A 431 16.94 1.35 19.34
CA TYR A 431 16.93 1.87 17.97
C TYR A 431 18.28 1.65 17.30
N LEU A 432 18.26 1.08 16.10
CA LEU A 432 19.41 1.01 15.22
C LEU A 432 19.12 1.75 13.91
N ILE A 433 19.83 2.85 13.70
CA ILE A 433 19.73 3.68 12.51
C ILE A 433 20.98 3.40 11.69
N ASP A 434 20.81 2.87 10.49
CA ASP A 434 21.88 2.75 9.50
C ASP A 434 21.32 2.79 8.09
N ASN A 435 22.13 3.14 7.09
CA ASN A 435 21.70 3.19 5.69
C ASN A 435 22.84 2.94 4.70
N LYS A 436 23.93 2.30 5.15
CA LYS A 436 25.11 2.08 4.32
C LYS A 436 25.34 0.60 4.13
N CYS A 437 25.83 0.26 2.95
CA CYS A 437 26.31 -1.09 2.69
C CYS A 437 27.80 -1.16 3.03
N PRO A 438 28.27 -2.30 3.57
CA PRO A 438 29.68 -2.53 3.81
C PRO A 438 30.48 -2.40 2.51
N VAL A 439 31.71 -1.88 2.63
CA VAL A 439 32.69 -1.85 1.55
C VAL A 439 33.46 -3.16 1.57
N VAL A 440 33.80 -3.72 0.40
CA VAL A 440 34.59 -4.96 0.28
C VAL A 440 35.59 -4.87 -0.87
N TRP A 441 36.78 -5.43 -0.67
CA TRP A 441 37.86 -5.44 -1.66
C TRP A 441 38.72 -6.72 -1.55
N SER A 442 39.60 -6.89 -2.53
CA SER A 442 40.63 -7.93 -2.58
C SER A 442 42.02 -7.28 -2.50
N ASN A 443 43.03 -7.99 -2.02
CA ASN A 443 44.43 -7.57 -2.12
C ASN A 443 44.99 -7.66 -3.56
N PHE A 444 44.31 -8.38 -4.46
CA PHE A 444 44.66 -8.50 -5.88
C PHE A 444 43.46 -8.15 -6.77
N GLY A 445 43.68 -7.28 -7.77
CA GLY A 445 42.68 -6.86 -8.75
C GLY A 445 42.54 -7.79 -9.96
N SER A 446 41.75 -7.40 -10.96
CA SER A 446 41.73 -8.08 -12.26
C SER A 446 43.02 -7.78 -13.03
N ASP A 447 43.85 -8.79 -13.29
CA ASP A 447 45.12 -8.66 -13.99
C ASP A 447 45.61 -10.00 -14.58
N LEU A 448 46.73 -9.95 -15.30
CA LEU A 448 47.50 -11.11 -15.74
C LEU A 448 48.47 -11.54 -14.62
N TYR A 449 48.62 -12.86 -14.42
CA TYR A 449 49.47 -13.44 -13.39
C TYR A 449 50.33 -14.58 -13.96
N ASP A 450 51.62 -14.59 -13.63
CA ASP A 450 52.60 -15.61 -14.08
C ASP A 450 52.82 -16.73 -13.05
N SER A 451 52.33 -16.53 -11.82
CA SER A 451 52.64 -17.32 -10.64
C SER A 451 51.43 -17.35 -9.68
N SER A 452 51.36 -18.36 -8.81
CA SER A 452 50.19 -18.57 -7.96
C SER A 452 50.08 -17.52 -6.85
N ILE A 453 48.88 -16.94 -6.68
CA ILE A 453 48.63 -15.84 -5.75
C ILE A 453 47.79 -16.27 -4.54
N ILE A 454 48.02 -15.62 -3.41
CA ILE A 454 47.26 -15.80 -2.18
C ILE A 454 46.33 -14.60 -1.99
N VAL A 455 45.05 -14.81 -2.30
CA VAL A 455 44.02 -13.78 -2.24
C VAL A 455 43.46 -13.65 -0.82
N ASN A 456 43.58 -12.43 -0.28
CA ASN A 456 42.92 -12.00 0.93
C ASN A 456 41.75 -11.08 0.57
N LEU A 457 40.55 -11.38 1.08
CA LEU A 457 39.40 -10.48 0.99
C LEU A 457 39.27 -9.69 2.30
N SER A 458 38.79 -8.46 2.21
CA SER A 458 38.62 -7.59 3.37
C SER A 458 37.39 -6.70 3.21
N SER A 459 36.75 -6.39 4.33
CA SER A 459 35.49 -5.63 4.41
C SER A 459 35.56 -4.61 5.53
N TRP A 460 34.72 -3.58 5.43
CA TRP A 460 34.53 -2.57 6.48
C TRP A 460 33.15 -1.93 6.40
N ASP A 461 32.55 -1.65 7.56
CA ASP A 461 31.38 -0.79 7.70
C ASP A 461 31.55 0.16 8.92
N ASN A 462 30.73 1.21 8.98
CA ASN A 462 30.75 2.17 10.08
C ASN A 462 30.09 1.69 11.39
N LEU A 463 29.27 0.64 11.36
CA LEU A 463 28.61 0.07 12.52
C LEU A 463 28.92 -1.43 12.67
N ASP A 464 29.21 -2.15 11.59
CA ASP A 464 29.78 -3.51 11.65
C ASP A 464 31.31 -3.50 11.49
N GLY A 465 32.01 -3.89 12.56
CA GLY A 465 33.46 -4.04 12.56
C GLY A 465 33.99 -5.29 11.85
N ASN A 466 33.15 -6.27 11.50
CA ASN A 466 33.51 -7.47 10.73
C ASN A 466 32.39 -7.92 9.76
N PRO A 467 32.06 -7.14 8.72
CA PRO A 467 31.01 -7.52 7.76
C PRO A 467 31.34 -8.83 7.04
N LYS A 468 30.41 -9.79 7.05
CA LYS A 468 30.60 -11.14 6.50
C LYS A 468 30.79 -11.11 4.99
N ILE A 469 31.96 -11.51 4.53
CA ILE A 469 32.28 -11.61 3.10
C ILE A 469 31.77 -12.96 2.56
N TYR A 470 31.12 -12.92 1.40
CA TYR A 470 30.67 -14.08 0.65
C TYR A 470 31.29 -14.07 -0.74
N TYR A 471 31.79 -15.22 -1.21
CA TYR A 471 32.50 -15.34 -2.48
C TYR A 471 32.13 -16.59 -3.29
N SER A 472 32.32 -16.54 -4.60
CA SER A 472 32.16 -17.66 -5.54
C SER A 472 33.33 -17.66 -6.55
N LEU A 473 33.72 -18.87 -6.97
CA LEU A 473 34.68 -19.14 -8.04
C LEU A 473 34.02 -19.85 -9.25
N ASP A 474 32.71 -20.08 -9.17
CA ASP A 474 31.90 -20.92 -10.07
C ASP A 474 30.63 -20.19 -10.57
N GLU A 475 30.58 -18.86 -10.34
CA GLU A 475 29.47 -17.92 -10.52
C GLU A 475 28.12 -18.26 -9.85
N SER A 476 27.98 -19.47 -9.30
CA SER A 476 26.69 -20.09 -9.00
C SER A 476 26.48 -20.35 -7.51
N ASN A 477 27.54 -20.59 -6.73
CA ASN A 477 27.44 -20.88 -5.29
C ASN A 477 28.33 -19.95 -4.47
N PHE A 478 27.72 -18.91 -3.89
CA PHE A 478 28.39 -18.04 -2.92
C PHE A 478 28.53 -18.73 -1.56
N LYS A 479 29.75 -18.70 -1.00
CA LYS A 479 30.14 -19.33 0.27
C LYS A 479 30.71 -18.27 1.21
N LEU A 480 30.61 -18.49 2.52
CA LEU A 480 31.24 -17.60 3.50
C LEU A 480 32.77 -17.63 3.34
N TYR A 481 33.40 -16.47 3.45
CA TYR A 481 34.86 -16.33 3.41
C TYR A 481 35.44 -16.49 4.82
N GLU A 482 36.16 -17.58 5.05
CA GLU A 482 36.75 -17.91 6.35
C GLU A 482 38.29 -18.02 6.29
N HIS A 483 38.87 -18.26 5.10
CA HIS A 483 40.29 -18.54 4.89
C HIS A 483 40.80 -17.92 3.57
N LEU A 484 42.11 -17.63 3.50
CA LEU A 484 42.81 -17.16 2.30
C LEU A 484 42.61 -18.10 1.10
N LEU A 485 42.44 -17.56 -0.11
CA LEU A 485 42.25 -18.34 -1.33
C LEU A 485 43.58 -18.47 -2.10
N ASN A 486 44.02 -19.69 -2.38
CA ASN A 486 45.16 -19.93 -3.27
C ASN A 486 44.65 -20.08 -4.72
N ILE A 487 45.03 -19.14 -5.59
CA ILE A 487 44.63 -19.11 -7.01
C ILE A 487 45.86 -19.40 -7.86
N SER A 488 45.81 -20.49 -8.63
CA SER A 488 46.93 -21.02 -9.44
C SER A 488 46.58 -21.26 -10.92
N ARG A 489 45.44 -20.73 -11.38
CA ARG A 489 44.93 -20.84 -12.75
C ARG A 489 43.94 -19.71 -13.04
N THR A 490 43.64 -19.48 -14.31
CA THR A 490 42.62 -18.50 -14.74
C THR A 490 41.30 -18.69 -14.01
N THR A 491 40.89 -17.68 -13.23
CA THR A 491 39.75 -17.76 -12.29
C THR A 491 39.05 -16.40 -12.17
N SER A 492 37.72 -16.38 -12.25
CA SER A 492 36.90 -15.21 -11.88
C SER A 492 36.41 -15.37 -10.45
N LEU A 493 36.84 -14.47 -9.56
CA LEU A 493 36.40 -14.39 -8.17
C LEU A 493 35.31 -13.33 -8.05
N LYS A 494 34.07 -13.74 -7.79
CA LYS A 494 32.95 -12.83 -7.50
C LYS A 494 32.70 -12.79 -6.00
N PHE A 495 32.59 -11.61 -5.39
CA PHE A 495 32.42 -11.47 -3.95
C PHE A 495 31.63 -10.23 -3.55
N TYR A 496 30.92 -10.32 -2.43
CA TYR A 496 30.23 -9.20 -1.77
C TYR A 496 30.39 -9.34 -0.25
N SER A 497 29.97 -8.34 0.52
CA SER A 497 29.84 -8.45 1.97
C SER A 497 28.42 -8.15 2.43
N ILE A 498 28.05 -8.66 3.61
CA ILE A 498 26.81 -8.32 4.32
C ILE A 498 27.17 -7.98 5.76
N ASP A 499 26.65 -6.87 6.28
CA ASP A 499 26.77 -6.51 7.70
C ASP A 499 25.87 -7.40 8.60
N PHE A 500 25.87 -7.16 9.91
CA PHE A 500 24.97 -7.86 10.84
C PHE A 500 23.47 -7.50 10.68
N ASN A 501 23.12 -6.41 9.97
CA ASN A 501 21.73 -5.98 9.74
C ASN A 501 21.11 -6.58 8.47
N GLY A 502 21.93 -7.03 7.51
CA GLY A 502 21.50 -7.53 6.20
C GLY A 502 21.77 -6.59 5.03
N HIS A 503 22.43 -5.45 5.23
CA HIS A 503 22.89 -4.57 4.17
C HIS A 503 23.97 -5.27 3.34
N LYS A 504 23.67 -5.52 2.07
CA LYS A 504 24.57 -6.20 1.13
C LYS A 504 25.32 -5.19 0.25
N SER A 505 26.63 -5.32 0.15
CA SER A 505 27.46 -4.58 -0.82
C SER A 505 27.14 -4.96 -2.27
N GLU A 506 27.54 -4.12 -3.21
CA GLU A 506 27.69 -4.56 -4.61
C GLU A 506 28.57 -5.81 -4.69
N THR A 507 28.27 -6.70 -5.64
CA THR A 507 29.18 -7.79 -6.00
C THR A 507 30.33 -7.22 -6.80
N LYS A 508 31.56 -7.33 -6.28
CA LYS A 508 32.79 -7.06 -7.01
C LYS A 508 33.27 -8.35 -7.71
N THR A 509 33.98 -8.17 -8.81
CA THR A 509 34.56 -9.26 -9.60
C THR A 509 36.05 -8.97 -9.79
N CYS A 510 36.91 -9.92 -9.47
CA CYS A 510 38.34 -9.88 -9.79
C CYS A 510 38.68 -11.07 -10.68
N ASN A 511 39.21 -10.79 -11.87
CA ASN A 511 39.56 -11.79 -12.87
C ASN A 511 41.08 -12.00 -12.85
N TYR A 512 41.51 -13.13 -12.28
CA TYR A 512 42.92 -13.50 -12.21
C TYR A 512 43.25 -14.37 -13.42
N ILE A 513 43.95 -13.82 -14.41
CA ILE A 513 44.17 -14.48 -15.72
C ILE A 513 45.59 -15.03 -15.80
N PHE A 514 45.74 -16.34 -15.98
CA PHE A 514 47.03 -17.02 -16.03
C PHE A 514 47.46 -17.29 -17.48
N GLU A 515 47.33 -16.27 -18.32
CA GLU A 515 47.64 -16.30 -19.75
C GLU A 515 48.36 -15.01 -20.16
N LYS A 516 49.16 -15.06 -21.24
CA LYS A 516 49.95 -13.91 -21.69
C LYS A 516 49.15 -12.74 -22.26
N ILE A 517 47.92 -13.00 -22.67
CA ILE A 517 46.95 -12.02 -23.18
C ILE A 517 45.63 -12.30 -22.46
N GLY A 518 44.94 -11.27 -21.98
CA GLY A 518 43.68 -11.45 -21.28
C GLY A 518 42.76 -10.23 -21.34
N ASN A 519 41.46 -10.48 -21.50
CA ASN A 519 40.42 -9.47 -21.32
C ASN A 519 40.10 -9.39 -19.81
N LEU A 520 40.50 -8.29 -19.17
CA LEU A 520 40.37 -8.09 -17.72
C LEU A 520 38.91 -7.99 -17.24
N ASN A 521 37.98 -7.68 -18.15
CA ASN A 521 36.56 -7.51 -17.87
C ASN A 521 35.83 -8.86 -17.91
N SER A 522 36.06 -9.65 -18.96
CA SER A 522 35.42 -10.98 -19.14
C SER A 522 36.19 -12.13 -18.49
N GLY A 523 37.44 -11.93 -18.08
CA GLY A 523 38.29 -12.93 -17.43
C GLY A 523 38.81 -14.04 -18.35
N LYS A 524 38.60 -13.92 -19.66
CA LYS A 524 39.17 -14.82 -20.66
C LYS A 524 40.64 -14.50 -20.91
N GLY A 525 41.47 -15.54 -20.91
CA GLY A 525 42.82 -15.52 -21.47
C GLY A 525 42.85 -16.02 -22.91
N PHE A 526 43.84 -15.59 -23.69
CA PHE A 526 43.92 -15.79 -25.14
C PHE A 526 45.34 -16.12 -25.62
N THR A 527 45.45 -16.79 -26.78
CA THR A 527 46.74 -17.16 -27.39
C THR A 527 47.24 -16.16 -28.44
N THR A 528 46.35 -15.35 -29.02
CA THR A 528 46.70 -14.24 -29.93
C THR A 528 45.88 -13.00 -29.61
N ILE A 529 46.44 -11.81 -29.84
CA ILE A 529 45.79 -10.53 -29.51
C ILE A 529 44.57 -10.32 -30.41
N GLN A 530 44.65 -10.71 -31.69
CA GLN A 530 43.49 -10.65 -32.58
C GLN A 530 42.34 -11.55 -32.08
N SER A 531 42.62 -12.73 -31.51
CA SER A 531 41.57 -13.59 -30.93
C SER A 531 40.89 -12.97 -29.71
N ALA A 532 41.61 -12.16 -28.92
CA ALA A 532 41.04 -11.41 -27.80
C ALA A 532 40.14 -10.25 -28.27
N ILE A 533 40.49 -9.61 -29.39
CA ILE A 533 39.66 -8.57 -30.04
C ILE A 533 38.39 -9.21 -30.60
N ASP A 534 38.49 -10.27 -31.40
CA ASP A 534 37.36 -10.87 -32.13
C ASP A 534 36.40 -11.68 -31.23
N ASP A 535 36.77 -12.01 -29.99
CA ASP A 535 35.94 -12.81 -29.08
C ASP A 535 34.56 -12.20 -28.81
N SER A 536 33.53 -13.07 -28.76
CA SER A 536 32.13 -12.70 -28.55
C SER A 536 31.81 -12.06 -27.20
N ASN A 537 32.68 -12.26 -26.21
CA ASN A 537 32.55 -11.74 -24.84
C ASN A 537 33.51 -10.57 -24.58
N THR A 538 34.26 -10.11 -25.60
CA THR A 538 34.94 -8.81 -25.57
C THR A 538 33.96 -7.76 -26.06
N HIS A 539 33.48 -6.93 -25.12
CA HIS A 539 32.48 -5.90 -25.34
C HIS A 539 33.12 -4.52 -25.57
N ASN A 540 32.32 -3.56 -26.03
CA ASN A 540 32.77 -2.17 -26.19
C ASN A 540 33.16 -1.57 -24.83
N GLY A 541 34.41 -1.12 -24.71
CA GLY A 541 35.01 -0.60 -23.48
C GLY A 541 35.82 -1.61 -22.68
N ASP A 542 35.98 -2.86 -23.15
CA ASP A 542 36.80 -3.87 -22.47
C ASP A 542 38.29 -3.57 -22.55
N ILE A 543 39.03 -3.94 -21.49
CA ILE A 543 40.49 -3.83 -21.42
C ILE A 543 41.11 -5.19 -21.75
N ILE A 544 41.79 -5.26 -22.90
CA ILE A 544 42.68 -6.38 -23.25
C ILE A 544 44.10 -5.99 -22.83
N LYS A 545 44.65 -6.72 -21.87
CA LYS A 545 46.03 -6.55 -21.40
C LYS A 545 46.94 -7.61 -22.03
N ILE A 546 48.15 -7.20 -22.41
CA ILE A 546 49.16 -8.02 -23.06
C ILE A 546 50.44 -7.92 -22.23
N SER A 547 50.93 -9.06 -21.76
CA SER A 547 52.18 -9.17 -20.98
C SER A 547 53.45 -9.06 -21.87
N GLU A 548 54.62 -9.15 -21.25
CA GLU A 548 55.89 -9.06 -21.99
C GLU A 548 56.09 -10.26 -22.93
N GLY A 549 56.41 -9.98 -24.19
CA GLY A 549 56.60 -10.97 -25.24
C GLY A 549 56.82 -10.33 -26.62
N LEU A 550 57.13 -11.17 -27.60
CA LEU A 550 57.17 -10.81 -29.01
C LEU A 550 55.95 -11.42 -29.71
N TYR A 551 55.11 -10.56 -30.29
CA TYR A 551 53.86 -10.91 -30.96
C TYR A 551 53.95 -10.50 -32.42
N ASN A 552 53.90 -11.48 -33.32
CA ASN A 552 54.12 -11.27 -34.76
C ASN A 552 52.81 -11.35 -35.55
N GLU A 553 51.84 -10.51 -35.18
CA GLU A 553 50.49 -10.49 -35.73
C GLU A 553 50.05 -9.05 -36.10
N PRO A 554 49.56 -8.79 -37.33
CA PRO A 554 49.01 -7.50 -37.73
C PRO A 554 47.55 -7.37 -37.28
N LEU A 555 47.29 -6.49 -36.31
CA LEU A 555 46.00 -6.34 -35.64
C LEU A 555 45.00 -5.51 -36.44
N THR A 556 43.72 -5.83 -36.29
CA THR A 556 42.58 -5.09 -36.84
C THR A 556 41.56 -4.82 -35.73
N VAL A 557 41.54 -3.57 -35.25
CA VAL A 557 40.63 -3.11 -34.22
C VAL A 557 39.32 -2.66 -34.88
N ASN A 558 38.26 -3.41 -34.61
CA ASN A 558 36.93 -3.31 -35.23
C ASN A 558 35.80 -3.12 -34.19
N LYS A 559 36.15 -3.01 -32.90
CA LYS A 559 35.29 -2.73 -31.74
C LYS A 559 36.03 -1.81 -30.77
N PHE A 560 35.30 -1.07 -29.93
CA PHE A 560 35.90 -0.19 -28.92
C PHE A 560 36.60 -1.03 -27.83
N VAL A 561 37.93 -0.98 -27.74
CA VAL A 561 38.71 -1.65 -26.68
C VAL A 561 39.89 -0.80 -26.21
N THR A 562 40.34 -1.04 -24.98
CA THR A 562 41.69 -0.63 -24.56
C THR A 562 42.64 -1.79 -24.80
N LEU A 563 43.62 -1.61 -25.70
CA LEU A 563 44.76 -2.52 -25.86
C LEU A 563 45.92 -1.99 -25.02
N MET A 564 46.29 -2.74 -23.98
CA MET A 564 47.32 -2.36 -22.99
C MET A 564 48.51 -3.31 -23.05
N GLY A 565 49.57 -2.91 -23.75
CA GLY A 565 50.86 -3.59 -23.71
C GLY A 565 51.65 -3.25 -22.45
N ILE A 566 52.23 -4.28 -21.81
CA ILE A 566 53.21 -4.14 -20.72
C ILE A 566 54.52 -4.75 -21.22
N ASN A 567 55.41 -3.90 -21.77
CA ASN A 567 56.60 -4.31 -22.54
C ASN A 567 56.32 -5.18 -23.79
N ALA A 568 55.05 -5.42 -24.13
CA ALA A 568 54.63 -6.20 -25.29
C ALA A 568 55.21 -5.61 -26.59
N THR A 569 55.96 -6.43 -27.33
CA THR A 569 56.60 -6.04 -28.59
C THR A 569 55.82 -6.59 -29.77
N LEU A 570 55.36 -5.72 -30.67
CA LEU A 570 54.58 -6.08 -31.86
C LEU A 570 55.42 -5.94 -33.13
N THR A 571 55.31 -6.92 -34.03
CA THR A 571 55.87 -6.90 -35.40
C THR A 571 54.84 -7.41 -36.40
N SER A 572 54.99 -7.05 -37.68
CA SER A 572 54.17 -7.62 -38.77
C SER A 572 54.99 -8.54 -39.67
N MET A 573 54.44 -9.73 -39.96
CA MET A 573 54.97 -10.64 -40.99
C MET A 573 54.91 -10.08 -42.42
N ASN A 574 54.09 -9.05 -42.65
CA ASN A 574 54.02 -8.32 -43.90
C ASN A 574 54.25 -6.82 -43.60
N PRO A 575 55.46 -6.27 -43.89
CA PRO A 575 55.80 -4.89 -43.54
C PRO A 575 54.78 -3.85 -44.03
N SER A 576 54.20 -4.06 -45.21
CA SER A 576 53.22 -3.18 -45.87
C SER A 576 51.78 -3.36 -45.38
N ARG A 577 51.56 -4.03 -44.23
CA ARG A 577 50.33 -3.95 -43.44
C ARG A 577 50.63 -3.20 -42.13
N PRO A 578 49.67 -2.40 -41.61
CA PRO A 578 49.80 -1.84 -40.27
C PRO A 578 49.95 -2.94 -39.22
N VAL A 579 50.79 -2.67 -38.22
CA VAL A 579 50.91 -3.52 -37.03
C VAL A 579 49.63 -3.39 -36.19
N ILE A 580 49.03 -2.20 -36.13
CA ILE A 580 47.68 -1.98 -35.59
C ILE A 580 46.88 -1.12 -36.57
N GLY A 581 45.92 -1.72 -37.27
CA GLY A 581 44.92 -0.98 -38.04
C GLY A 581 43.65 -0.78 -37.22
N ILE A 582 43.17 0.46 -37.09
CA ILE A 582 41.94 0.81 -36.40
C ILE A 582 40.92 1.28 -37.44
N THR A 583 39.74 0.66 -37.43
CA THR A 583 38.62 0.92 -38.34
C THR A 583 37.44 1.54 -37.58
N GLY A 584 36.44 2.09 -38.25
CA GLY A 584 35.36 2.84 -37.59
C GLY A 584 34.59 2.15 -36.46
N GLY A 585 34.48 0.81 -36.47
CA GLY A 585 33.93 0.07 -35.32
C GLY A 585 34.83 0.13 -34.07
N GLY A 586 36.13 0.34 -34.28
CA GLY A 586 37.16 0.59 -33.27
C GLY A 586 37.25 2.03 -32.75
N SER A 587 36.32 2.92 -33.10
CA SER A 587 36.23 4.26 -32.51
C SER A 587 36.19 4.21 -30.98
N ASN A 588 36.73 5.24 -30.30
CA ASN A 588 36.96 5.34 -28.85
C ASN A 588 38.11 4.45 -28.29
N SER A 589 38.77 3.63 -29.12
CA SER A 589 39.80 2.69 -28.63
C SER A 589 41.07 3.38 -28.12
N VAL A 590 41.72 2.74 -27.14
CA VAL A 590 42.98 3.20 -26.55
C VAL A 590 44.09 2.20 -26.87
N ILE A 591 45.19 2.67 -27.45
CA ILE A 591 46.41 1.90 -27.72
C ILE A 591 47.51 2.40 -26.79
N TYR A 592 47.92 1.56 -25.84
CA TYR A 592 48.81 1.96 -24.75
C TYR A 592 49.99 1.00 -24.54
N GLY A 593 51.20 1.54 -24.37
CA GLY A 593 52.35 0.81 -23.79
C GLY A 593 53.06 -0.21 -24.69
N PHE A 594 52.76 -0.26 -25.99
CA PHE A 594 53.39 -1.21 -26.92
C PHE A 594 54.76 -0.76 -27.43
N LYS A 595 55.61 -1.74 -27.76
CA LYS A 595 56.84 -1.57 -28.56
C LYS A 595 56.57 -2.06 -29.98
N ILE A 596 56.22 -1.16 -30.90
CA ILE A 596 55.93 -1.47 -32.31
C ILE A 596 57.22 -1.33 -33.11
N LYS A 597 57.65 -2.36 -33.85
CA LYS A 597 58.95 -2.29 -34.54
C LYS A 597 59.03 -2.91 -35.93
N ASP A 598 60.02 -2.43 -36.68
CA ASP A 598 60.54 -2.95 -37.95
C ASP A 598 59.57 -2.95 -39.17
N SER A 599 58.32 -2.50 -39.03
CA SER A 599 57.32 -2.44 -40.11
C SER A 599 57.49 -1.25 -41.08
N GLU A 600 56.68 -1.21 -42.13
CA GLU A 600 56.43 0.01 -42.92
C GLU A 600 55.43 0.90 -42.17
N HIS A 601 54.29 0.32 -41.79
CA HIS A 601 53.19 1.01 -41.10
C HIS A 601 53.11 0.60 -39.62
N GLY A 602 53.00 1.57 -38.71
CA GLY A 602 52.85 1.35 -37.26
C GLY A 602 51.39 1.21 -36.84
N VAL A 603 50.85 2.28 -36.25
CA VAL A 603 49.41 2.45 -35.99
C VAL A 603 48.78 3.23 -37.15
N VAL A 604 47.69 2.72 -37.71
CA VAL A 604 46.92 3.42 -38.76
C VAL A 604 45.46 3.52 -38.31
N ILE A 605 44.93 4.74 -38.28
CA ILE A 605 43.56 5.08 -37.90
C ILE A 605 42.81 5.48 -39.17
N TYR A 606 41.71 4.78 -39.48
CA TYR A 606 40.97 4.93 -40.73
C TYR A 606 39.46 4.96 -40.48
N HIS A 607 38.84 6.13 -40.67
CA HIS A 607 37.42 6.40 -40.37
C HIS A 607 37.00 6.05 -38.93
N ALA A 608 37.85 6.32 -37.93
CA ALA A 608 37.65 5.89 -36.54
C ALA A 608 37.90 7.01 -35.52
N ASP A 609 36.82 7.50 -34.90
CA ASP A 609 36.85 8.69 -34.05
C ASP A 609 37.27 8.41 -32.60
N ASN A 610 37.69 9.47 -31.89
CA ASN A 610 37.95 9.51 -30.45
C ASN A 610 39.01 8.50 -29.97
N VAL A 611 39.96 8.15 -30.85
CA VAL A 611 41.02 7.17 -30.55
C VAL A 611 42.12 7.81 -29.71
N SER A 612 42.78 7.03 -28.85
CA SER A 612 43.95 7.47 -28.07
C SER A 612 45.15 6.57 -28.31
N VAL A 613 46.24 7.12 -28.85
CA VAL A 613 47.53 6.42 -29.02
C VAL A 613 48.53 7.02 -28.04
N ILE A 614 48.78 6.32 -26.92
CA ILE A 614 49.46 6.90 -25.75
C ILE A 614 50.63 6.04 -25.28
N ASN A 615 51.79 6.65 -25.01
CA ASN A 615 52.95 5.99 -24.37
C ASN A 615 53.43 4.72 -25.11
N ASN A 616 53.41 4.72 -26.44
CA ASN A 616 53.94 3.65 -27.27
C ASN A 616 55.35 3.99 -27.77
N GLN A 617 56.16 2.97 -28.05
CA GLN A 617 57.51 3.09 -28.60
C GLN A 617 57.51 2.54 -30.03
N PHE A 618 57.87 3.36 -31.01
CA PHE A 618 57.96 2.98 -32.42
C PHE A 618 59.43 2.92 -32.82
N ILE A 619 59.93 1.73 -33.17
CA ILE A 619 61.36 1.48 -33.41
C ILE A 619 61.56 1.03 -34.86
N ASN A 620 62.31 1.80 -35.65
CA ASN A 620 62.53 1.54 -37.08
C ASN A 620 61.23 1.31 -37.87
N VAL A 621 60.19 2.09 -37.57
CA VAL A 621 58.96 2.14 -38.37
C VAL A 621 59.09 3.26 -39.42
N VAL A 622 58.50 3.08 -40.61
CA VAL A 622 58.61 4.06 -41.72
C VAL A 622 57.55 5.15 -41.57
N LYS A 623 56.31 4.77 -41.27
CA LYS A 623 55.19 5.66 -40.94
C LYS A 623 54.62 5.21 -39.59
N SER A 624 54.96 5.94 -38.53
CA SER A 624 54.76 5.43 -37.17
C SER A 624 53.31 5.53 -36.73
N ILE A 625 52.67 6.69 -36.94
CA ILE A 625 51.25 6.91 -36.70
C ILE A 625 50.63 7.60 -37.92
N GLU A 626 49.60 7.01 -38.50
CA GLU A 626 48.80 7.60 -39.59
C GLU A 626 47.34 7.77 -39.18
N MET A 627 46.76 8.90 -39.58
CA MET A 627 45.37 9.33 -39.32
C MET A 627 44.73 9.74 -40.65
N ASP A 628 43.57 9.16 -40.97
CA ASP A 628 42.84 9.34 -42.23
C ASP A 628 41.32 9.29 -42.01
N ASP A 629 40.65 10.43 -42.22
CA ASP A 629 39.19 10.59 -42.08
C ASP A 629 38.65 10.32 -40.65
N ASP A 630 39.43 10.66 -39.60
CA ASP A 630 39.11 10.49 -38.17
C ASP A 630 38.96 11.81 -37.38
N LYS A 631 38.25 11.80 -36.25
CA LYS A 631 38.02 13.01 -35.43
C LYS A 631 38.28 12.80 -33.95
N ASN A 632 38.81 13.82 -33.28
CA ASN A 632 39.05 13.86 -31.83
C ASN A 632 40.14 12.87 -31.34
N THR A 633 41.09 12.48 -32.20
CA THR A 633 42.18 11.55 -31.83
C THR A 633 43.28 12.24 -31.01
N LEU A 634 43.70 11.57 -29.92
CA LEU A 634 44.80 11.98 -29.04
C LEU A 634 46.04 11.12 -29.29
N VAL A 635 47.14 11.76 -29.69
CA VAL A 635 48.46 11.12 -29.86
C VAL A 635 49.41 11.71 -28.82
N ALA A 636 49.68 10.99 -27.73
CA ALA A 636 50.41 11.56 -26.60
C ALA A 636 51.53 10.69 -25.99
N TYR A 637 52.62 11.32 -25.56
CA TYR A 637 53.75 10.67 -24.86
C TYR A 637 54.42 9.52 -25.63
N ASN A 638 54.23 9.40 -26.95
CA ASN A 638 54.85 8.34 -27.73
C ASN A 638 56.32 8.69 -28.03
N SER A 639 57.17 7.67 -28.10
CA SER A 639 58.55 7.81 -28.58
C SER A 639 58.69 7.14 -29.94
N ILE A 640 59.06 7.90 -30.96
CA ILE A 640 59.33 7.45 -32.32
C ILE A 640 60.83 7.57 -32.56
N ASP A 641 61.48 6.45 -32.89
CA ASP A 641 62.92 6.35 -33.09
C ASP A 641 63.22 5.47 -34.32
N SER A 642 63.75 6.06 -35.39
CA SER A 642 63.88 5.36 -36.68
C SER A 642 65.18 5.71 -37.42
N ASP A 643 66.07 4.73 -37.53
CA ASP A 643 67.36 4.82 -38.25
C ASP A 643 67.26 4.33 -39.71
N LYS A 644 66.07 3.93 -40.18
CA LYS A 644 65.82 3.64 -41.60
C LYS A 644 66.08 4.89 -42.45
N PHE A 645 66.48 4.67 -43.71
CA PHE A 645 66.61 5.72 -44.73
C PHE A 645 65.71 5.34 -45.91
N LEU A 646 64.49 5.87 -45.93
CA LEU A 646 63.48 5.59 -46.95
C LEU A 646 62.69 6.86 -47.25
N ASN A 647 62.48 7.15 -48.53
CA ASN A 647 61.65 8.27 -48.97
C ASN A 647 60.25 8.18 -48.32
N PHE A 648 59.68 9.34 -47.98
CA PHE A 648 58.32 9.46 -47.40
C PHE A 648 58.14 8.86 -46.00
N MET A 649 59.20 8.82 -45.18
CA MET A 649 59.10 8.52 -43.75
C MET A 649 58.27 9.58 -43.00
N SER A 650 57.48 9.15 -42.02
CA SER A 650 56.71 10.05 -41.15
C SER A 650 56.67 9.58 -39.69
N GLY A 651 56.82 10.54 -38.77
CA GLY A 651 56.53 10.32 -37.36
C GLY A 651 55.02 10.22 -37.14
N VAL A 652 54.33 11.32 -37.40
CA VAL A 652 52.86 11.39 -37.39
C VAL A 652 52.37 11.97 -38.71
N ALA A 653 51.46 11.31 -39.41
CA ALA A 653 50.86 11.80 -40.65
C ALA A 653 49.32 11.85 -40.54
N ILE A 654 48.73 12.95 -41.01
CA ILE A 654 47.31 13.31 -40.82
C ILE A 654 46.69 13.70 -42.16
N ARG A 655 45.45 13.28 -42.41
CA ARG A 655 44.74 13.54 -43.68
C ARG A 655 43.22 13.55 -43.49
N LYS A 656 42.57 14.69 -43.75
CA LYS A 656 41.12 14.92 -43.57
C LYS A 656 40.60 14.75 -42.12
N SER A 657 41.49 14.53 -41.16
CA SER A 657 41.16 14.36 -39.75
C SER A 657 40.94 15.70 -39.06
N ASP A 658 40.09 15.74 -38.02
CA ASP A 658 39.71 16.97 -37.30
C ASP A 658 39.85 16.84 -35.77
N ASN A 659 39.91 17.98 -35.06
CA ASN A 659 39.89 18.06 -33.58
C ASN A 659 41.04 17.30 -32.89
N LEU A 660 42.22 17.24 -33.51
CA LEU A 660 43.32 16.39 -33.02
C LEU A 660 44.16 17.05 -31.93
N MET A 661 44.74 16.23 -31.05
CA MET A 661 45.76 16.66 -30.10
C MET A 661 47.00 15.76 -30.17
N ILE A 662 48.13 16.34 -30.57
CA ILE A 662 49.43 15.68 -30.66
C ILE A 662 50.34 16.31 -29.60
N PHE A 663 50.60 15.58 -28.50
CA PHE A 663 51.12 16.17 -27.26
C PHE A 663 52.28 15.38 -26.61
N ASN A 664 53.35 16.06 -26.18
CA ASN A 664 54.47 15.45 -25.45
C ASN A 664 55.15 14.25 -26.17
N ASN A 665 55.06 14.15 -27.50
CA ASN A 665 55.72 13.07 -28.24
C ASN A 665 57.20 13.41 -28.51
N ASN A 666 58.06 12.40 -28.52
CA ASN A 666 59.48 12.51 -28.85
C ASN A 666 59.74 11.79 -30.18
N ILE A 667 60.06 12.54 -31.24
CA ILE A 667 60.19 12.05 -32.62
C ILE A 667 61.63 12.25 -33.09
N SER A 668 62.35 11.16 -33.32
CA SER A 668 63.72 11.14 -33.83
C SER A 668 63.81 10.22 -35.05
N LEU A 669 64.05 10.79 -36.23
CA LEU A 669 64.04 10.05 -37.49
C LEU A 669 65.02 10.64 -38.52
N ASN A 670 65.30 9.88 -39.57
CA ASN A 670 65.94 10.40 -40.77
C ASN A 670 64.88 10.99 -41.70
N SER A 671 64.89 12.30 -41.90
CA SER A 671 63.90 13.00 -42.73
C SER A 671 64.53 13.51 -44.02
N ASP A 672 64.33 12.79 -45.12
CA ASP A 672 64.75 13.18 -46.47
C ASP A 672 63.65 13.95 -47.24
N THR A 673 63.88 14.21 -48.54
CA THR A 673 63.01 15.03 -49.38
C THR A 673 61.66 14.33 -49.62
N GLY A 674 60.64 14.75 -48.86
CA GLY A 674 59.29 14.15 -48.88
C GLY A 674 58.93 13.39 -47.60
N ALA A 675 59.88 13.23 -46.67
CA ALA A 675 59.64 12.78 -45.30
C ALA A 675 59.38 13.97 -44.34
N GLY A 676 58.81 13.71 -43.17
CA GLY A 676 58.63 14.73 -42.14
C GLY A 676 58.33 14.24 -40.73
N GLY A 677 58.52 15.12 -39.73
CA GLY A 677 58.28 14.81 -38.32
C GLY A 677 56.79 14.64 -38.00
N ILE A 678 56.02 15.72 -38.16
CA ILE A 678 54.54 15.72 -38.16
C ILE A 678 54.06 16.34 -39.48
N VAL A 679 53.14 15.66 -40.17
CA VAL A 679 52.71 15.99 -41.53
C VAL A 679 51.18 16.02 -41.61
N VAL A 680 50.56 17.21 -41.62
CA VAL A 680 49.15 17.39 -42.00
C VAL A 680 49.08 17.68 -43.50
N SER A 681 48.48 16.76 -44.24
CA SER A 681 48.67 16.63 -45.70
C SER A 681 47.47 17.06 -46.56
N ASN A 682 46.37 17.53 -45.95
CA ASN A 682 45.13 17.85 -46.68
C ASN A 682 44.38 19.01 -46.04
N SER A 683 44.14 20.08 -46.81
CA SER A 683 43.50 21.33 -46.38
C SER A 683 42.07 21.20 -45.84
N THR A 684 41.41 20.04 -46.00
CA THR A 684 40.12 19.78 -45.35
C THR A 684 40.23 19.41 -43.88
N SER A 685 41.42 19.11 -43.37
CA SER A 685 41.67 18.91 -41.93
C SER A 685 41.53 20.22 -41.16
N ASN A 686 40.97 20.15 -39.95
CA ASN A 686 40.64 21.33 -39.14
C ASN A 686 40.87 21.11 -37.63
N ASN A 687 41.16 22.19 -36.89
CA ASN A 687 41.28 22.19 -35.42
C ASN A 687 42.30 21.17 -34.89
N ILE A 688 43.60 21.40 -35.15
CA ILE A 688 44.68 20.46 -34.78
C ILE A 688 45.68 21.14 -33.85
N SER A 689 45.78 20.63 -32.62
CA SER A 689 46.77 21.04 -31.63
C SER A 689 48.03 20.18 -31.70
N ILE A 690 49.19 20.80 -31.87
CA ILE A 690 50.52 20.18 -31.84
C ILE A 690 51.28 20.87 -30.69
N VAL A 691 51.37 20.24 -29.52
CA VAL A 691 51.82 20.92 -28.29
C VAL A 691 52.96 20.18 -27.58
N ASN A 692 54.03 20.90 -27.24
CA ASN A 692 55.17 20.43 -26.44
C ASN A 692 55.80 19.11 -26.95
N ASN A 693 55.84 18.91 -28.27
CA ASN A 693 56.53 17.78 -28.89
C ASN A 693 58.01 18.13 -29.12
N ARG A 694 58.87 17.12 -29.03
CA ARG A 694 60.28 17.20 -29.44
C ARG A 694 60.45 16.47 -30.76
N ILE A 695 61.00 17.15 -31.76
CA ILE A 695 61.11 16.65 -33.12
C ILE A 695 62.52 16.95 -33.63
N THR A 696 63.31 15.91 -33.94
CA THR A 696 64.71 16.05 -34.34
C THR A 696 65.05 15.15 -35.53
N ASN A 697 65.65 15.74 -36.57
CA ASN A 697 66.25 14.98 -37.67
C ASN A 697 67.63 14.46 -37.23
N LYS A 698 67.88 13.15 -37.36
CA LYS A 698 69.13 12.54 -36.86
C LYS A 698 70.38 12.89 -37.68
N ASN A 699 70.22 13.05 -39.00
CA ASN A 699 71.35 13.16 -39.95
C ASN A 699 71.31 14.45 -40.80
N ASN A 700 70.67 15.51 -40.30
CA ASN A 700 70.61 16.85 -40.94
C ASN A 700 70.14 16.81 -42.42
N LEU A 701 69.16 15.95 -42.71
CA LEU A 701 68.67 15.67 -44.06
C LEU A 701 67.57 16.66 -44.51
N ASN A 702 67.27 16.66 -45.82
CA ASN A 702 66.45 17.68 -46.49
C ASN A 702 64.93 17.68 -46.21
N GLY A 703 64.46 16.95 -45.19
CA GLY A 703 63.04 16.86 -44.81
C GLY A 703 62.53 18.04 -43.98
N ILE A 704 61.28 17.92 -43.50
CA ILE A 704 60.53 19.00 -42.84
C ILE A 704 60.07 18.56 -41.44
N GLY A 705 60.28 19.38 -40.42
CA GLY A 705 59.94 19.05 -39.03
C GLY A 705 58.42 19.00 -38.81
N LEU A 706 57.75 20.11 -39.14
CA LEU A 706 56.30 20.28 -39.15
C LEU A 706 55.86 20.72 -40.55
N TYR A 707 55.09 19.90 -41.25
CA TYR A 707 54.47 20.25 -42.53
C TYR A 707 52.95 20.32 -42.33
N VAL A 708 52.34 21.51 -42.44
CA VAL A 708 50.93 21.69 -42.08
C VAL A 708 50.13 22.34 -43.21
N ILE A 709 49.11 21.61 -43.69
CA ILE A 709 48.12 22.05 -44.68
C ILE A 709 46.72 21.77 -44.13
N CYS A 710 46.12 22.75 -43.46
CA CYS A 710 44.87 22.64 -42.67
C CYS A 710 44.53 23.99 -42.02
N SER A 711 43.35 24.17 -41.42
CA SER A 711 42.98 25.40 -40.69
C SER A 711 42.78 25.17 -39.19
N ASN A 712 42.75 26.27 -38.43
CA ASN A 712 42.60 26.28 -36.96
C ASN A 712 43.67 25.41 -36.25
N LEU A 713 44.94 25.57 -36.60
CA LEU A 713 46.04 24.91 -35.89
C LEU A 713 46.31 25.59 -34.54
N ASN A 714 46.89 24.83 -33.61
CA ASN A 714 47.50 25.36 -32.39
C ASN A 714 48.86 24.67 -32.16
N ILE A 715 49.93 25.26 -32.67
CA ILE A 715 51.30 24.73 -32.60
C ILE A 715 52.02 25.42 -31.44
N ASP A 716 52.02 24.85 -30.24
CA ASP A 716 52.56 25.51 -29.04
C ASP A 716 53.74 24.77 -28.38
N SER A 717 54.76 25.50 -27.92
CA SER A 717 55.87 25.01 -27.08
C SER A 717 56.69 23.83 -27.63
N ASN A 718 56.66 23.56 -28.94
CA ASN A 718 57.41 22.44 -29.54
C ASN A 718 58.89 22.79 -29.74
N ASN A 719 59.78 21.79 -29.64
CA ASN A 719 61.20 21.91 -30.03
C ASN A 719 61.41 21.15 -31.35
N VAL A 720 61.85 21.85 -32.40
CA VAL A 720 61.97 21.31 -33.77
C VAL A 720 63.35 21.63 -34.36
N SER A 721 64.14 20.58 -34.62
CA SER A 721 65.57 20.73 -34.87
C SER A 721 66.17 19.88 -35.99
N ASN A 722 67.18 20.45 -36.67
CA ASN A 722 68.01 19.84 -37.72
C ASN A 722 67.31 19.52 -39.07
N PHE A 723 66.17 20.13 -39.38
CA PHE A 723 65.45 19.92 -40.66
C PHE A 723 65.84 20.96 -41.73
N ASN A 724 65.58 20.70 -43.02
CA ASN A 724 65.69 21.79 -44.02
C ASN A 724 64.60 22.85 -43.82
N THR A 725 63.45 22.48 -43.25
CA THR A 725 62.44 23.44 -42.80
C THR A 725 61.85 22.98 -41.46
N GLY A 726 61.91 23.83 -40.43
CA GLY A 726 61.36 23.56 -39.11
C GLY A 726 59.83 23.46 -39.17
N LEU A 727 59.17 24.50 -39.67
CA LEU A 727 57.73 24.58 -39.88
C LEU A 727 57.41 25.13 -41.29
N TYR A 728 56.59 24.41 -42.05
CA TYR A 728 56.09 24.81 -43.37
C TYR A 728 54.56 24.93 -43.32
N VAL A 729 54.01 26.10 -43.70
CA VAL A 729 52.62 26.46 -43.42
C VAL A 729 51.78 26.77 -44.67
N VAL A 730 50.61 26.13 -44.74
CA VAL A 730 49.47 26.42 -45.62
C VAL A 730 48.19 26.38 -44.76
N SER A 731 47.91 27.44 -43.98
CA SER A 731 46.83 27.43 -42.98
C SER A 731 46.05 28.74 -42.86
N SER A 732 44.89 28.66 -42.21
CA SER A 732 44.14 29.85 -41.77
C SER A 732 43.71 29.75 -40.29
N ASN A 733 43.44 30.90 -39.66
CA ASN A 733 42.90 31.04 -38.29
C ASN A 733 43.69 30.25 -37.22
N SER A 734 45.01 30.18 -37.37
CA SER A 734 45.89 29.24 -36.65
C SER A 734 46.87 29.93 -35.71
N ASN A 735 47.11 29.38 -34.52
CA ASN A 735 48.12 29.87 -33.60
C ASN A 735 49.40 29.03 -33.65
N VAL A 736 50.55 29.68 -33.58
CA VAL A 736 51.90 29.10 -33.53
C VAL A 736 52.68 29.86 -32.47
N THR A 737 52.91 29.27 -31.29
CA THR A 737 53.37 29.99 -30.11
C THR A 737 54.47 29.29 -29.30
N HIS A 738 55.38 30.06 -28.69
CA HIS A 738 56.42 29.56 -27.76
C HIS A 738 57.36 28.44 -28.28
N ASN A 739 57.41 28.15 -29.59
CA ASN A 739 58.19 27.05 -30.14
C ASN A 739 59.69 27.40 -30.24
N GLU A 740 60.58 26.40 -30.06
CA GLU A 740 62.02 26.49 -30.35
C GLU A 740 62.33 25.83 -31.70
N PHE A 741 62.66 26.61 -32.72
CA PHE A 741 63.19 26.14 -34.00
C PHE A 741 64.71 26.33 -34.01
N LYS A 742 65.48 25.28 -34.35
CA LYS A 742 66.94 25.28 -34.17
C LYS A 742 67.76 24.42 -35.14
N ASN A 743 68.87 24.96 -35.64
CA ASN A 743 69.75 24.34 -36.64
C ASN A 743 69.04 23.94 -37.96
N ASN A 744 67.86 24.49 -38.23
CA ASN A 744 67.11 24.23 -39.45
C ASN A 744 67.62 25.13 -40.60
N GLY A 745 67.41 24.70 -41.85
CA GLY A 745 67.67 25.52 -43.04
C GLY A 745 66.79 26.78 -43.05
N HIS A 746 65.48 26.59 -42.95
CA HIS A 746 64.48 27.61 -42.65
C HIS A 746 63.78 27.28 -41.33
N GLY A 747 63.56 28.25 -40.45
CA GLY A 747 62.81 28.01 -39.21
C GLY A 747 61.31 27.88 -39.44
N VAL A 748 60.69 28.97 -39.90
CA VAL A 748 59.28 29.00 -40.32
C VAL A 748 59.21 29.45 -41.78
N PHE A 749 58.42 28.76 -42.60
CA PHE A 749 58.18 29.05 -44.00
C PHE A 749 56.68 29.19 -44.25
N LEU A 750 56.22 30.40 -44.57
CA LEU A 750 54.82 30.72 -44.84
C LEU A 750 54.56 30.72 -46.35
N ARG A 751 53.56 29.94 -46.80
CA ARG A 751 53.15 29.87 -48.22
C ARG A 751 51.72 30.34 -48.45
N VAL A 752 50.78 29.89 -47.62
CA VAL A 752 49.43 30.45 -47.53
C VAL A 752 49.12 30.59 -46.05
N SER A 753 48.76 31.78 -45.64
CA SER A 753 48.68 32.15 -44.24
C SER A 753 47.63 33.25 -44.10
N VAL A 754 46.54 33.00 -43.35
CA VAL A 754 45.41 33.92 -43.26
C VAL A 754 44.84 33.94 -41.86
N ASN A 755 44.85 35.09 -41.19
CA ASN A 755 44.43 35.23 -39.78
C ASN A 755 45.25 34.35 -38.80
N ASN A 756 46.53 34.06 -39.07
CA ASN A 756 47.36 33.15 -38.26
C ASN A 756 48.29 33.91 -37.29
N THR A 757 48.36 33.49 -36.03
CA THR A 757 49.28 34.00 -35.02
C THR A 757 50.63 33.28 -35.00
N TYR A 758 51.71 34.06 -34.93
CA TYR A 758 53.09 33.60 -34.77
C TYR A 758 53.76 34.38 -33.62
N ALA A 759 53.46 33.99 -32.37
CA ALA A 759 53.81 34.75 -31.17
C ALA A 759 54.88 34.05 -30.28
N PHE A 760 55.83 34.80 -29.72
CA PHE A 760 56.81 34.28 -28.74
C PHE A 760 57.68 33.09 -29.21
N ASN A 761 57.79 32.84 -30.52
CA ASN A 761 58.61 31.75 -31.07
C ASN A 761 60.09 32.13 -31.12
N ASN A 762 60.96 31.16 -30.86
CA ASN A 762 62.40 31.33 -30.75
C ASN A 762 63.11 30.60 -31.91
N ILE A 763 63.76 31.32 -32.82
CA ILE A 763 64.26 30.79 -34.10
C ILE A 763 65.79 30.95 -34.19
N HIS A 764 66.52 29.84 -34.12
CA HIS A 764 67.99 29.74 -34.14
C HIS A 764 68.47 29.01 -35.39
N ASP A 765 68.08 29.53 -36.56
CA ASP A 765 68.12 28.83 -37.85
C ASP A 765 68.88 29.60 -38.93
N TYR A 766 69.36 28.88 -39.95
CA TYR A 766 70.36 29.41 -40.88
C TYR A 766 69.81 30.45 -41.88
N ILE A 767 68.50 30.46 -42.17
CA ILE A 767 67.85 31.42 -43.08
C ILE A 767 66.46 31.84 -42.56
N MET A 768 66.34 33.09 -42.10
CA MET A 768 65.04 33.76 -41.92
C MET A 768 64.58 34.37 -43.24
N TRP A 769 63.49 33.86 -43.82
CA TRP A 769 62.78 34.46 -44.96
C TRP A 769 61.29 34.53 -44.66
N PHE A 770 60.75 35.73 -44.60
CA PHE A 770 59.31 35.98 -44.55
C PHE A 770 58.88 36.74 -45.82
N CYS A 771 57.81 36.28 -46.47
CA CYS A 771 57.10 37.05 -47.50
C CYS A 771 55.83 37.62 -46.89
N PHE A 772 55.71 38.94 -46.78
CA PHE A 772 54.56 39.61 -46.18
C PHE A 772 53.82 40.48 -47.18
N ARG A 773 52.47 40.49 -47.09
CA ARG A 773 51.63 41.44 -47.84
C ARG A 773 50.30 41.66 -47.11
N TYR A 774 50.32 42.60 -46.15
CA TYR A 774 49.28 42.92 -45.13
C TYR A 774 49.37 42.11 -43.82
N ILE A 775 50.21 42.59 -42.91
CA ILE A 775 50.33 42.21 -41.48
C ILE A 775 50.16 43.48 -40.62
N SER A 776 49.57 43.36 -39.43
CA SER A 776 49.06 44.49 -38.62
C SER A 776 49.85 44.70 -37.32
N PHE A 777 51.10 45.15 -37.47
CA PHE A 777 52.15 45.31 -36.45
C PHE A 777 51.77 46.02 -35.11
N ILE A 778 51.06 45.34 -34.18
CA ILE A 778 50.94 45.68 -32.74
C ILE A 778 52.25 45.45 -31.97
N LEU A 779 52.77 46.52 -31.35
CA LEU A 779 53.88 46.56 -30.39
C LEU A 779 53.52 45.98 -29.01
#